data_AF-A0A7C6K1K5-F1
#
_entry.id   AF-A0A7C6K1K5-F1
#
_cell.length_a   1.000
_cell.length_b   1.000
_cell.length_c   1.000
_cell.angle_alpha   90.00
_cell.angle_beta   90.00
_cell.angle_gamma   90.00
#
_symmetry.space_group_name_H-M   'P 1'
#
loop_
_entity.id
_entity.type
_entity.pdbx_description
1 polymer ?
#
loop_
_entity_poly.entity_id
_entity_poly.type
_entity_poly.pdbx_seq_one_letter_code
_entity_poly.pdbx_strand_id
1 'polypeptide(L)'
;MNVVRGAISRVIYFKNNFGIVQITLDHNDLEMKEIIEEQYTLTITVTSNFDRKPFKDELYEFTGKFKDTDYGYQFQANHFERIMANTLEGIVNYLSSDLFSGIGKQKATRIFNTLGSDCLNVIISDPKSLDKVKGLTSNNKEEIIRVLQENAFSRKTTVAFLNLGLTMTAALKLINAYGNDAYEIVKANPYILIDEVEGYGFKRADQIALSLGFEEKSPLRLKALIMYLLKELTYSFGNTYFNEEDLYERVNNELKTWELTFKEFRSYLEELNKEKKIIIEDKDIFLKKVYDSEKSFALKIKALNSDEVSDIDTEALIKQAEKKFGLTYGKEQKEAISNALLNKVSIITGGPGTGKSTIIKGIIYCFQKYFKASDLSIAQLAPTGRAAKRMQEITGKDAMTIHKFLGYEGGDIFRYGEDALIDSELVIVDEFSMVDIELANRLVSALTSNTRLVIVGDADQLPSIGPGDVLNDLIKSDYFKVTKLHDIYRQEEGSTIVNLAHSVNEGYLPEYFRENSSDWSFIPLEKDQIIKGIIEVVERAVNKGMDLVKDIQVLVPMYRGENGINNINNALQEKFNPLKDEEIKSHNHSFRIGDKVLQLVNRSEKDIMNGDIGKVYRFEKSDGEITGLEVEFDSGIVKYKLEELDDLTLAYAITIHKAQGSEFDLVVMPITSQYYIMLRKKLIYTGITRAKKYLVMLGSVNYLAMGITKMDDQRQTKLKERLEEDKKITPFDFM
;
A
#
# COMPACT_ATOMS: atom_id res chain seq x y z
N MET A 1 -20.16 2.39 55.66
CA MET A 1 -20.06 2.53 54.20
C MET A 1 -19.07 1.53 53.63
N ASN A 2 -19.34 1.01 52.43
CA ASN A 2 -18.47 0.03 51.75
C ASN A 2 -17.70 0.62 50.56
N VAL A 3 -17.87 1.90 50.23
CA VAL A 3 -17.28 2.53 49.04
C VAL A 3 -16.62 3.86 49.40
N VAL A 4 -15.46 4.14 48.81
CA VAL A 4 -14.79 5.44 48.87
C VAL A 4 -14.30 5.86 47.49
N ARG A 5 -14.55 7.11 47.09
CA ARG A 5 -14.09 7.71 45.84
C ARG A 5 -13.10 8.84 46.08
N GLY A 6 -12.05 8.89 45.28
CA GLY A 6 -11.09 10.00 45.37
C GLY A 6 -9.95 9.91 44.37
N ALA A 7 -9.23 11.03 44.24
CA ALA A 7 -8.04 11.13 43.41
C ALA A 7 -6.79 10.76 44.22
N ILE A 8 -5.85 10.01 43.64
CA ILE A 8 -4.58 9.67 44.28
C ILE A 8 -3.79 10.97 44.55
N SER A 9 -3.65 11.37 45.80
CA SER A 9 -2.83 12.53 46.18
C SER A 9 -1.36 12.14 46.32
N ARG A 10 -1.08 10.93 46.80
CA ARG A 10 0.27 10.41 47.02
C ARG A 10 0.31 8.88 47.03
N VAL A 11 1.33 8.28 46.40
CA VAL A 11 1.66 6.86 46.60
C VAL A 11 2.69 6.76 47.72
N ILE A 12 2.32 6.12 48.84
CA ILE A 12 3.17 5.97 50.02
C ILE A 12 4.09 4.75 49.86
N TYR A 13 3.54 3.64 49.38
CA TYR A 13 4.26 2.39 49.16
C TYR A 13 3.65 1.60 48.00
N PHE A 14 4.49 0.92 47.21
CA PHE A 14 4.03 0.01 46.17
C PHE A 14 5.07 -1.08 45.88
N LYS A 15 4.70 -2.37 46.03
CA LYS A 15 5.54 -3.52 45.70
C LYS A 15 4.68 -4.76 45.46
N ASN A 16 4.96 -5.52 44.40
CA ASN A 16 4.24 -6.76 44.05
C ASN A 16 2.71 -6.58 44.04
N ASN A 17 2.22 -5.56 43.32
CA ASN A 17 0.81 -5.16 43.21
C ASN A 17 0.15 -4.64 44.50
N PHE A 18 0.70 -4.92 45.68
CA PHE A 18 0.25 -4.29 46.92
C PHE A 18 0.67 -2.82 46.99
N GLY A 19 -0.29 -1.93 47.23
CA GLY A 19 -0.08 -0.49 47.34
C GLY A 19 -0.73 0.11 48.58
N ILE A 20 -0.04 1.11 49.15
CA ILE A 20 -0.56 2.03 50.17
C ILE A 20 -0.57 3.42 49.52
N VAL A 21 -1.75 3.99 49.34
CA VAL A 21 -1.95 5.28 48.69
C VAL A 21 -2.74 6.21 49.60
N GLN A 22 -2.51 7.50 49.46
CA GLN A 22 -3.38 8.53 50.01
C GLN A 22 -4.26 9.05 48.88
N ILE A 23 -5.55 9.18 49.15
CA ILE A 23 -6.51 9.77 48.21
C ILE A 23 -7.12 11.02 48.81
N THR A 24 -7.46 11.98 47.96
CA THR A 24 -8.29 13.14 48.29
C THR A 24 -9.73 12.81 47.93
N LEU A 25 -10.62 12.90 48.90
CA LEU A 25 -12.05 12.63 48.73
C LEU A 25 -12.72 13.74 47.90
N ASP A 26 -13.68 13.37 47.06
CA ASP A 26 -14.46 14.34 46.29
C ASP A 26 -15.49 15.04 47.20
N HIS A 27 -15.23 16.28 47.56
CA HIS A 27 -16.10 17.10 48.41
C HIS A 27 -17.46 17.45 47.75
N ASN A 28 -17.64 17.17 46.46
CA ASN A 28 -18.91 17.37 45.77
C ASN A 28 -19.80 16.12 45.77
N ASP A 29 -19.26 14.96 46.13
CA ASP A 29 -20.02 13.71 46.27
C ASP A 29 -20.69 13.68 47.66
N LEU A 30 -22.03 13.56 47.68
CA LEU A 30 -22.84 13.51 48.90
C LEU A 30 -22.44 12.35 49.81
N GLU A 31 -22.04 11.20 49.26
CA GLU A 31 -21.61 10.04 50.04
C GLU A 31 -20.23 10.28 50.67
N MET A 32 -19.36 11.06 50.01
CA MET A 32 -18.03 11.38 50.53
C MET A 32 -18.09 12.50 51.58
N LYS A 33 -19.08 13.40 51.53
CA LYS A 33 -19.29 14.42 52.57
C LYS A 33 -19.54 13.81 53.94
N GLU A 34 -20.33 12.74 54.03
CA GLU A 34 -20.55 12.02 55.29
C GLU A 34 -19.24 11.47 55.85
N ILE A 35 -18.37 10.91 55.00
CA ILE A 35 -17.06 10.39 55.40
C ILE A 35 -16.11 11.53 55.84
N ILE A 36 -16.12 12.66 55.12
CA ILE A 36 -15.31 13.84 55.44
C ILE A 36 -15.72 14.41 56.81
N GLU A 37 -17.02 14.46 57.09
CA GLU A 37 -17.57 14.93 58.36
C GLU A 37 -17.29 13.97 59.51
N GLU A 38 -17.38 12.65 59.29
CA GLU A 38 -17.06 11.64 60.30
C GLU A 38 -15.56 11.59 60.64
N GLN A 39 -14.69 11.73 59.65
CA GLN A 39 -13.23 11.56 59.80
C GLN A 39 -12.48 12.87 60.01
N TYR A 40 -13.15 14.03 59.90
CA TYR A 40 -12.56 15.37 59.98
C TYR A 40 -11.34 15.56 59.05
N THR A 41 -11.34 14.92 57.87
CA THR A 41 -10.23 14.98 56.90
C THR A 41 -10.72 14.90 55.47
N LEU A 42 -10.05 15.63 54.57
CA LEU A 42 -10.26 15.55 53.12
C LEU A 42 -9.44 14.45 52.46
N THR A 43 -8.57 13.78 53.21
CA THR A 43 -7.70 12.72 52.70
C THR A 43 -7.78 11.47 53.54
N ILE A 44 -7.75 10.32 52.89
CA ILE A 44 -7.69 9.02 53.57
C ILE A 44 -6.58 8.17 52.99
N THR A 45 -6.05 7.25 53.80
CA THR A 45 -5.11 6.23 53.34
C THR A 45 -5.87 4.98 52.93
N VAL A 46 -5.60 4.50 51.72
CA VAL A 46 -6.19 3.29 51.14
C VAL A 46 -5.11 2.24 50.93
N THR A 47 -5.41 1.01 51.30
CA THR A 47 -4.58 -0.16 51.00
C THR A 47 -5.33 -1.09 50.04
N SER A 48 -4.66 -1.55 48.98
CA SER A 48 -5.24 -2.43 47.97
C SER A 48 -4.17 -3.21 47.21
N ASN A 49 -4.58 -4.28 46.53
CA ASN A 49 -3.77 -4.92 45.48
C ASN A 49 -4.18 -4.32 44.13
N PHE A 50 -3.39 -3.38 43.62
CA PHE A 50 -3.63 -2.69 42.35
C PHE A 50 -3.14 -3.51 41.15
N ASP A 51 -3.71 -3.26 39.97
CA ASP A 51 -3.31 -3.87 38.70
C ASP A 51 -1.96 -3.33 38.20
N ARG A 52 -1.66 -2.07 38.52
CA ARG A 52 -0.36 -1.43 38.33
C ARG A 52 -0.11 -0.39 39.42
N LYS A 53 1.10 0.20 39.42
CA LYS A 53 1.39 1.34 40.29
C LYS A 53 0.44 2.51 39.96
N PRO A 54 -0.34 3.03 40.93
CA PRO A 54 -1.21 4.18 40.72
C PRO A 54 -0.39 5.46 40.45
N PHE A 55 -0.91 6.36 39.63
CA PHE A 55 -0.31 7.67 39.40
C PHE A 55 -1.01 8.74 40.23
N LYS A 56 -0.31 9.84 40.49
CA LYS A 56 -0.89 11.03 41.13
C LYS A 56 -2.04 11.57 40.26
N ASP A 57 -3.10 12.02 40.91
CA ASP A 57 -4.32 12.61 40.34
C ASP A 57 -5.23 11.62 39.56
N GLU A 58 -4.93 10.32 39.57
CA GLU A 58 -5.85 9.29 39.07
C GLU A 58 -7.06 9.12 39.99
N LEU A 59 -8.26 9.03 39.41
CA LEU A 59 -9.51 8.82 40.13
C LEU A 59 -9.82 7.33 40.26
N TYR A 60 -10.16 6.93 41.49
CA TYR A 60 -10.53 5.56 41.83
C TYR A 60 -11.81 5.54 42.64
N GLU A 61 -12.62 4.51 42.41
CA GLU A 61 -13.63 4.04 43.33
C GLU A 61 -13.11 2.78 44.03
N PHE A 62 -13.08 2.78 45.35
CA PHE A 62 -12.62 1.68 46.17
C PHE A 62 -13.78 1.07 46.93
N THR A 63 -13.94 -0.25 46.85
CA THR A 63 -14.90 -0.99 47.67
C THR A 63 -14.17 -1.76 48.76
N GLY A 64 -14.55 -1.56 50.02
CA GLY A 64 -13.76 -2.02 51.17
C GLY A 64 -14.39 -1.70 52.52
N LYS A 65 -13.55 -1.75 53.57
CA LYS A 65 -13.94 -1.40 54.94
C LYS A 65 -12.83 -0.61 55.62
N PHE A 66 -13.22 0.30 56.51
CA PHE A 66 -12.27 0.97 57.40
C PHE A 66 -11.75 0.00 58.46
N LYS A 67 -10.46 0.11 58.78
CA LYS A 67 -9.78 -0.70 59.78
C LYS A 67 -8.79 0.16 60.54
N ASP A 68 -8.80 0.01 61.87
CA ASP A 68 -7.78 0.60 62.73
C ASP A 68 -6.51 -0.25 62.69
N THR A 69 -5.36 0.39 62.53
CA THR A 69 -4.06 -0.28 62.39
C THR A 69 -3.01 0.42 63.25
N ASP A 70 -1.87 -0.22 63.48
CA ASP A 70 -0.72 0.38 64.17
C ASP A 70 -0.19 1.65 63.48
N TYR A 71 -0.59 1.88 62.21
CA TYR A 71 -0.24 3.04 61.39
C TYR A 71 -1.40 4.03 61.18
N GLY A 72 -2.47 3.90 61.98
CA GLY A 72 -3.66 4.75 61.96
C GLY A 72 -4.86 4.15 61.23
N TYR A 73 -5.92 4.94 61.13
CA TYR A 73 -7.19 4.57 60.52
C TYR A 73 -7.08 4.54 58.99
N GLN A 74 -7.29 3.38 58.37
CA GLN A 74 -7.08 3.18 56.92
C GLN A 74 -8.29 2.48 56.29
N PHE A 75 -8.52 2.74 55.00
CA PHE A 75 -9.51 2.03 54.21
C PHE A 75 -8.86 0.84 53.51
N GLN A 76 -9.26 -0.37 53.89
CA GLN A 76 -8.80 -1.60 53.25
C GLN A 76 -9.74 -1.95 52.11
N ALA A 77 -9.28 -1.71 50.88
CA ALA A 77 -10.03 -1.98 49.67
C ALA A 77 -9.83 -3.44 49.22
N ASN A 78 -10.94 -4.13 48.97
CA ASN A 78 -10.93 -5.50 48.44
C ASN A 78 -11.16 -5.50 46.92
N HIS A 79 -11.71 -4.42 46.39
CA HIS A 79 -11.95 -4.20 44.98
C HIS A 79 -11.77 -2.71 44.66
N PHE A 80 -11.36 -2.39 43.45
CA PHE A 80 -11.27 -1.02 42.97
C PHE A 80 -11.64 -0.95 41.49
N GLU A 81 -12.21 0.18 41.09
CA GLU A 81 -12.40 0.56 39.69
C GLU A 81 -11.67 1.88 39.42
N ARG A 82 -10.90 1.91 38.33
CA ARG A 82 -10.36 3.18 37.82
C ARG A 82 -11.47 3.94 37.15
N ILE A 83 -11.81 5.10 37.69
CA ILE A 83 -12.72 6.01 37.02
C ILE A 83 -11.92 6.67 35.90
N MET A 84 -11.96 6.08 34.70
CA MET A 84 -11.38 6.68 33.50
C MET A 84 -12.26 7.86 33.06
N ALA A 85 -12.12 8.96 33.78
CA ALA A 85 -12.62 10.26 33.37
C ALA A 85 -11.48 11.26 33.48
N ASN A 86 -11.18 11.92 32.35
CA ASN A 86 -10.62 13.27 32.36
C ASN A 86 -9.20 13.46 32.95
N THR A 87 -8.24 12.60 32.57
CA THR A 87 -6.83 12.85 32.89
C THR A 87 -6.29 14.08 32.14
N LEU A 88 -5.34 14.81 32.76
CA LEU A 88 -4.65 15.94 32.12
C LEU A 88 -4.10 15.55 30.74
N GLU A 89 -3.43 14.41 30.67
CA GLU A 89 -2.81 13.93 29.43
C GLU A 89 -3.85 13.59 28.35
N GLY A 90 -4.95 12.93 28.71
CA GLY A 90 -6.01 12.57 27.77
C GLY A 90 -6.76 13.78 27.23
N ILE A 91 -7.05 14.77 28.09
CA ILE A 91 -7.72 15.99 27.67
C ILE A 91 -6.79 16.86 26.82
N VAL A 92 -5.52 16.96 27.20
CA VAL A 92 -4.53 17.72 26.42
C VAL A 92 -4.35 17.09 25.04
N ASN A 93 -4.21 15.76 24.95
CA ASN A 93 -4.09 15.05 23.68
C ASN A 93 -5.36 15.18 22.83
N TYR A 94 -6.54 15.13 23.44
CA TYR A 94 -7.81 15.32 22.73
C TYR A 94 -7.96 16.73 22.16
N LEU A 95 -7.83 17.76 22.99
CA LEU A 95 -7.99 19.16 22.58
C LEU A 95 -6.86 19.66 21.68
N SER A 96 -5.70 19.01 21.67
CA SER A 96 -4.58 19.35 20.78
C SER A 96 -4.44 18.44 19.56
N SER A 97 -5.44 17.60 19.31
CA SER A 97 -5.52 16.79 18.10
C SER A 97 -5.90 17.64 16.89
N ASP A 98 -5.70 17.08 15.69
CA ASP A 98 -5.98 17.75 14.42
C ASP A 98 -7.46 18.12 14.21
N LEU A 99 -8.38 17.59 15.04
CA LEU A 99 -9.78 18.01 15.06
C LEU A 99 -9.97 19.47 15.49
N PHE A 100 -9.08 20.00 16.33
CA PHE A 100 -9.22 21.33 16.92
C PHE A 100 -8.25 22.30 16.24
N SER A 101 -8.68 22.84 15.09
CA SER A 101 -7.83 23.76 14.33
C SER A 101 -7.36 24.95 15.17
N GLY A 102 -6.04 25.13 15.21
CA GLY A 102 -5.40 26.22 15.96
C GLY A 102 -5.29 26.02 17.48
N ILE A 103 -5.58 24.82 18.01
CA ILE A 103 -5.40 24.46 19.43
C ILE A 103 -4.16 23.58 19.62
N GLY A 104 -3.01 24.17 19.96
CA GLY A 104 -1.81 23.39 20.31
C GLY A 104 -1.82 22.91 21.77
N LYS A 105 -0.90 21.99 22.12
CA LYS A 105 -0.74 21.44 23.48
C LYS A 105 -0.76 22.51 24.58
N GLN A 106 -0.09 23.65 24.36
CA GLN A 106 -0.09 24.74 25.35
C GLN A 106 -1.48 25.33 25.62
N LYS A 107 -2.31 25.51 24.58
CA LYS A 107 -3.69 26.01 24.74
C LYS A 107 -4.57 24.95 25.40
N ALA A 108 -4.45 23.69 24.99
CA ALA A 108 -5.15 22.57 25.59
C ALA A 108 -4.82 22.40 27.10
N THR A 109 -3.55 22.51 27.49
CA THR A 109 -3.12 22.48 28.89
C THR A 109 -3.70 23.66 29.68
N ARG A 110 -3.78 24.85 29.08
CA ARG A 110 -4.42 26.01 29.73
C ARG A 110 -5.91 25.80 29.93
N ILE A 111 -6.60 25.21 28.97
CA ILE A 111 -8.03 24.87 29.09
C ILE A 111 -8.23 23.93 30.28
N PHE A 112 -7.48 22.83 30.35
CA PHE A 112 -7.53 21.90 31.48
C PHE A 112 -7.21 22.57 32.81
N ASN A 113 -6.10 23.33 32.89
CA ASN A 113 -5.70 23.97 34.14
C ASN A 113 -6.70 25.03 34.63
N THR A 114 -7.46 25.64 33.72
CA THR A 114 -8.43 26.70 34.06
C THR A 114 -9.82 26.13 34.39
N LEU A 115 -10.26 25.14 33.63
CA LEU A 115 -11.62 24.58 33.71
C LEU A 115 -11.69 23.24 34.46
N GLY A 116 -10.54 22.71 34.88
CA GLY A 116 -10.41 21.46 35.62
C GLY A 116 -10.50 20.23 34.74
N SER A 117 -10.48 19.06 35.39
CA SER A 117 -10.61 17.77 34.71
C SER A 117 -11.91 17.70 33.91
N ASP A 118 -13.02 18.22 34.41
CA ASP A 118 -14.30 18.16 33.67
C ASP A 118 -14.49 19.22 32.57
N CYS A 119 -13.42 19.88 32.13
CA CYS A 119 -13.48 21.02 31.20
C CYS A 119 -14.31 20.74 29.93
N LEU A 120 -14.28 19.53 29.37
CA LEU A 120 -15.04 19.21 28.15
C LEU A 120 -16.55 19.26 28.38
N ASN A 121 -17.05 18.83 29.53
CA ASN A 121 -18.47 18.92 29.89
C ASN A 121 -18.86 20.34 30.28
N VAL A 122 -17.97 21.04 30.98
CA VAL A 122 -18.16 22.45 31.33
C VAL A 122 -18.30 23.30 30.07
N ILE A 123 -17.51 23.05 29.04
CA ILE A 123 -17.61 23.79 27.76
C ILE A 123 -18.92 23.51 27.01
N ILE A 124 -19.40 22.26 27.03
CA ILE A 124 -20.66 21.90 26.34
C ILE A 124 -21.87 22.51 27.07
N SER A 125 -21.89 22.40 28.40
CA SER A 125 -22.99 22.90 29.23
C SER A 125 -22.99 24.42 29.35
N ASP A 126 -21.82 25.04 29.38
CA ASP A 126 -21.63 26.50 29.38
C ASP A 126 -20.49 26.90 28.42
N PRO A 127 -20.78 27.15 27.13
CA PRO A 127 -19.77 27.57 26.16
C PRO A 127 -19.01 28.85 26.55
N LYS A 128 -19.61 29.71 27.38
CA LYS A 128 -18.96 30.94 27.88
C LYS A 128 -17.86 30.66 28.90
N SER A 129 -17.78 29.45 29.44
CA SER A 129 -16.68 29.03 30.31
C SER A 129 -15.31 29.21 29.63
N LEU A 130 -15.22 29.10 28.30
CA LEU A 130 -13.99 29.34 27.54
C LEU A 130 -13.49 30.80 27.63
N ASP A 131 -14.35 31.76 28.01
CA ASP A 131 -13.94 33.15 28.22
C ASP A 131 -12.99 33.32 29.40
N LYS A 132 -13.02 32.37 30.34
CA LYS A 132 -12.13 32.32 31.51
C LYS A 132 -10.70 31.90 31.13
N VAL A 133 -10.52 31.26 29.96
CA VAL A 133 -9.22 30.73 29.51
C VAL A 133 -8.43 31.80 28.76
N LYS A 134 -7.32 32.27 29.35
CA LYS A 134 -6.47 33.31 28.74
C LYS A 134 -5.74 32.79 27.48
N GLY A 135 -5.86 33.55 26.39
CA GLY A 135 -5.11 33.31 25.14
C GLY A 135 -5.84 32.46 24.09
N LEU A 136 -7.16 32.28 24.21
CA LEU A 136 -8.01 31.74 23.15
C LEU A 136 -8.64 32.89 22.34
N THR A 137 -8.52 32.83 21.01
CA THR A 137 -9.20 33.75 20.08
C THR A 137 -10.67 33.35 19.90
N SER A 138 -11.51 34.21 19.31
CA SER A 138 -12.91 33.88 19.00
C SER A 138 -13.02 32.63 18.11
N ASN A 139 -12.20 32.54 17.05
CA ASN A 139 -12.16 31.36 16.18
C ASN A 139 -11.79 30.09 16.94
N ASN A 140 -10.84 30.16 17.89
CA ASN A 140 -10.50 29.01 18.71
C ASN A 140 -11.68 28.52 19.56
N LYS A 141 -12.50 29.43 20.09
CA LYS A 141 -13.65 29.08 20.92
C LYS A 141 -14.75 28.44 20.08
N GLU A 142 -15.07 29.03 18.93
CA GLU A 142 -16.07 28.50 18.01
C GLU A 142 -15.69 27.10 17.50
N GLU A 143 -14.42 26.89 17.16
CA GLU A 143 -13.90 25.59 16.75
C GLU A 143 -14.06 24.52 17.84
N ILE A 144 -13.66 24.84 19.08
CA ILE A 144 -13.81 23.92 20.21
C ILE A 144 -15.28 23.55 20.43
N ILE A 145 -16.18 24.53 20.38
CA ILE A 145 -17.62 24.30 20.57
C ILE A 145 -18.17 23.40 19.48
N ARG A 146 -17.87 23.69 18.20
CA ARG A 146 -18.35 22.92 17.05
C ARG A 146 -17.94 21.44 17.17
N VAL A 147 -16.65 21.18 17.36
CA VAL A 147 -16.09 19.82 17.43
C VAL A 147 -16.63 19.04 18.62
N LEU A 148 -16.81 19.69 19.78
CA LEU A 148 -17.37 19.04 20.97
C LEU A 148 -18.85 18.69 20.82
N GLN A 149 -19.62 19.49 20.07
CA GLN A 149 -21.02 19.20 19.77
C GLN A 149 -21.16 18.05 18.76
N GLU A 150 -20.32 18.03 17.72
CA GLU A 150 -20.32 16.98 16.68
C GLU A 150 -19.91 15.60 17.22
N ASN A 151 -19.02 15.55 18.22
CA ASN A 151 -18.46 14.30 18.76
C ASN A 151 -19.01 13.91 20.15
N ALA A 152 -20.15 14.47 20.56
CA ALA A 152 -20.68 14.30 21.92
C ALA A 152 -20.96 12.82 22.29
N PHE A 153 -21.36 11.99 21.31
CA PHE A 153 -21.79 10.61 21.55
C PHE A 153 -20.63 9.63 21.78
N SER A 154 -19.46 9.85 21.17
CA SER A 154 -18.32 8.92 21.21
C SER A 154 -17.11 9.43 22.02
N ARG A 155 -17.20 10.62 22.61
CA ARG A 155 -16.10 11.31 23.31
C ARG A 155 -15.37 10.46 24.34
N LYS A 156 -16.09 9.70 25.18
CA LYS A 156 -15.48 8.83 26.21
C LYS A 156 -14.58 7.78 25.57
N THR A 157 -15.08 7.12 24.52
CA THR A 157 -14.36 6.12 23.72
C THR A 157 -13.15 6.74 23.03
N THR A 158 -13.30 7.95 22.45
CA THR A 158 -12.20 8.67 21.80
C THR A 158 -11.07 8.99 22.78
N VAL A 159 -11.39 9.56 23.95
CA VAL A 159 -10.39 9.85 24.99
C VAL A 159 -9.69 8.57 25.46
N ALA A 160 -10.44 7.49 25.63
CA ALA A 160 -9.88 6.20 26.02
C ALA A 160 -8.89 5.66 24.96
N PHE A 161 -9.18 5.79 23.67
CA PHE A 161 -8.25 5.42 22.60
C PHE A 161 -6.99 6.30 22.55
N LEU A 162 -7.12 7.62 22.68
CA LEU A 162 -5.96 8.51 22.71
C LEU A 162 -5.03 8.21 23.90
N ASN A 163 -5.60 7.83 25.05
CA ASN A 163 -4.82 7.40 26.21
C ASN A 163 -4.08 6.09 25.98
N LEU A 164 -4.58 5.22 25.11
CA LEU A 164 -3.85 4.03 24.63
C LEU A 164 -2.78 4.37 23.59
N GLY A 165 -2.62 5.64 23.21
CA GLY A 165 -1.66 6.07 22.21
C GLY A 165 -2.15 5.92 20.76
N LEU A 166 -3.46 5.74 20.55
CA LEU A 166 -4.02 5.79 19.20
C LEU A 166 -4.04 7.23 18.68
N THR A 167 -3.87 7.40 17.37
CA THR A 167 -4.14 8.69 16.72
C THR A 167 -5.65 8.95 16.70
N MET A 168 -6.03 10.21 16.53
CA MET A 168 -7.43 10.58 16.41
C MET A 168 -8.10 9.89 15.22
N THR A 169 -7.43 9.87 14.07
CA THR A 169 -7.92 9.20 12.85
C THR A 169 -8.17 7.71 13.09
N ALA A 170 -7.26 7.05 13.80
CA ALA A 170 -7.42 5.65 14.19
C ALA A 170 -8.62 5.44 15.11
N ALA A 171 -8.75 6.29 16.14
CA ALA A 171 -9.86 6.22 17.10
C ALA A 171 -11.22 6.40 16.40
N LEU A 172 -11.35 7.42 15.53
CA LEU A 172 -12.57 7.67 14.77
C LEU A 172 -12.89 6.53 13.80
N LYS A 173 -11.88 5.96 13.13
CA LYS A 173 -12.08 4.81 12.24
C LYS A 173 -12.67 3.61 13.00
N LEU A 174 -12.13 3.31 14.18
CA LEU A 174 -12.63 2.22 15.04
C LEU A 174 -14.03 2.51 15.58
N ILE A 175 -14.30 3.75 15.99
CA ILE A 175 -15.64 4.17 16.46
C ILE A 175 -16.66 4.07 15.33
N ASN A 176 -16.29 4.44 14.10
CA ASN A 176 -17.17 4.32 12.95
C ASN A 176 -17.43 2.85 12.57
N ALA A 177 -16.42 1.98 12.72
CA ALA A 177 -16.54 0.55 12.42
C ALA A 177 -17.33 -0.23 13.48
N TYR A 178 -17.12 0.09 14.76
CA TYR A 178 -17.58 -0.74 15.89
C TYR A 178 -18.54 -0.02 16.86
N GLY A 179 -18.83 1.26 16.62
CA GLY A 179 -19.75 2.05 17.43
C GLY A 179 -19.33 2.12 18.91
N ASN A 180 -20.29 1.87 19.80
CA ASN A 180 -20.09 1.97 21.24
C ASN A 180 -19.16 0.88 21.81
N ASP A 181 -19.07 -0.26 21.13
CA ASP A 181 -18.28 -1.42 21.59
C ASP A 181 -16.80 -1.33 21.16
N ALA A 182 -16.44 -0.31 20.37
CA ALA A 182 -15.10 -0.16 19.79
C ALA A 182 -13.99 -0.32 20.82
N TYR A 183 -14.10 0.34 21.97
CA TYR A 183 -13.06 0.30 23.01
C TYR A 183 -12.93 -1.09 23.63
N GLU A 184 -14.05 -1.75 23.96
CA GLU A 184 -14.01 -3.08 24.57
C GLU A 184 -13.52 -4.15 23.59
N ILE A 185 -13.85 -4.02 22.29
CA ILE A 185 -13.33 -4.90 21.23
C ILE A 185 -11.79 -4.78 21.14
N VAL A 186 -11.27 -3.56 21.06
CA VAL A 186 -9.81 -3.32 20.98
C VAL A 186 -9.11 -3.74 22.27
N LYS A 187 -9.73 -3.51 23.43
CA LYS A 187 -9.19 -3.94 24.71
C LYS A 187 -9.13 -5.47 24.84
N ALA A 188 -10.12 -6.17 24.30
CA ALA A 188 -10.16 -7.63 24.27
C ALA A 188 -9.16 -8.22 23.25
N ASN A 189 -8.94 -7.54 22.13
CA ASN A 189 -7.96 -7.93 21.12
C ASN A 189 -7.27 -6.71 20.47
N PRO A 190 -6.16 -6.21 21.06
CA PRO A 190 -5.46 -5.04 20.54
C PRO A 190 -4.80 -5.27 19.18
N TYR A 191 -4.63 -6.53 18.76
CA TYR A 191 -4.03 -6.85 17.46
C TYR A 191 -4.98 -6.63 16.28
N ILE A 192 -6.27 -6.37 16.54
CA ILE A 192 -7.23 -5.94 15.49
C ILE A 192 -6.77 -4.64 14.81
N LEU A 193 -5.97 -3.83 15.50
CA LEU A 193 -5.40 -2.59 14.97
C LEU A 193 -4.54 -2.82 13.72
N ILE A 194 -3.97 -4.02 13.56
CA ILE A 194 -3.12 -4.38 12.42
C ILE A 194 -3.91 -4.39 11.11
N ASP A 195 -5.17 -4.83 11.15
CA ASP A 195 -6.02 -4.94 9.97
C ASP A 195 -6.93 -3.71 9.81
N GLU A 196 -7.38 -3.11 10.91
CA GLU A 196 -8.34 -2.01 10.88
C GLU A 196 -7.72 -0.63 10.69
N VAL A 197 -6.48 -0.42 11.12
CA VAL A 197 -5.89 0.91 11.17
C VAL A 197 -4.61 0.99 10.35
N GLU A 198 -4.63 1.81 9.29
CA GLU A 198 -3.46 2.03 8.46
C GLU A 198 -2.29 2.61 9.28
N GLY A 199 -1.09 2.09 9.04
CA GLY A 199 0.11 2.51 9.76
C GLY A 199 0.29 1.92 11.17
N TYR A 200 -0.62 1.05 11.62
CA TYR A 200 -0.45 0.25 12.85
C TYR A 200 0.06 -1.15 12.51
N GLY A 201 1.37 -1.33 12.43
CA GLY A 201 1.97 -2.66 12.32
C GLY A 201 2.00 -3.40 13.67
N PHE A 202 2.45 -4.67 13.65
CA PHE A 202 2.52 -5.51 14.86
C PHE A 202 3.20 -4.81 16.04
N LYS A 203 4.33 -4.13 15.83
CA LYS A 203 5.07 -3.46 16.92
C LYS A 203 4.23 -2.44 17.69
N ARG A 204 3.40 -1.66 17.00
CA ARG A 204 2.54 -0.65 17.67
C ARG A 204 1.38 -1.32 18.39
N ALA A 205 0.74 -2.30 17.76
CA ALA A 205 -0.33 -3.08 18.39
C ALA A 205 0.18 -3.85 19.62
N ASP A 206 1.39 -4.41 19.54
CA ASP A 206 2.04 -5.16 20.62
C ASP A 206 2.39 -4.26 21.80
N GLN A 207 2.88 -3.03 21.55
CA GLN A 207 3.09 -2.03 22.60
C GLN A 207 1.80 -1.70 23.35
N ILE A 208 0.69 -1.54 22.62
CA ILE A 208 -0.63 -1.28 23.22
C ILE A 208 -1.09 -2.51 24.01
N ALA A 209 -0.96 -3.71 23.45
CA ALA A 209 -1.33 -4.96 24.13
C ALA A 209 -0.57 -5.15 25.44
N LEU A 210 0.75 -4.97 25.44
CA LEU A 210 1.57 -5.06 26.65
C LEU A 210 1.16 -3.99 27.68
N SER A 211 0.82 -2.77 27.23
CA SER A 211 0.33 -1.70 28.14
C SER A 211 -1.03 -2.03 28.78
N LEU A 212 -1.85 -2.84 28.10
CA LEU A 212 -3.12 -3.37 28.58
C LEU A 212 -2.98 -4.62 29.46
N GLY A 213 -1.75 -5.11 29.68
CA GLY A 213 -1.48 -6.24 30.56
C GLY A 213 -1.48 -7.62 29.88
N PHE A 214 -1.45 -7.69 28.55
CA PHE A 214 -1.29 -8.97 27.85
C PHE A 214 0.10 -9.55 28.12
N GLU A 215 0.15 -10.86 28.40
CA GLU A 215 1.41 -11.57 28.60
C GLU A 215 2.17 -11.75 27.28
N GLU A 216 3.51 -11.76 27.34
CA GLU A 216 4.36 -11.98 26.16
C GLU A 216 4.06 -13.32 25.46
N LYS A 217 3.65 -14.34 26.23
CA LYS A 217 3.32 -15.68 25.73
C LYS A 217 1.83 -15.85 25.41
N SER A 218 1.06 -14.77 25.40
CA SER A 218 -0.36 -14.84 25.07
C SER A 218 -0.59 -15.50 23.70
N PRO A 219 -1.46 -16.53 23.60
CA PRO A 219 -1.83 -17.14 22.32
C PRO A 219 -2.32 -16.13 21.28
N LEU A 220 -3.05 -15.10 21.74
CA LEU A 220 -3.57 -14.03 20.90
C LEU A 220 -2.42 -13.22 20.25
N ARG A 221 -1.38 -12.90 21.02
CA ARG A 221 -0.16 -12.23 20.55
C ARG A 221 0.58 -13.05 19.52
N LEU A 222 0.78 -14.35 19.80
CA LEU A 222 1.57 -15.23 18.95
C LEU A 222 0.87 -15.48 17.61
N LYS A 223 -0.45 -15.74 17.63
CA LYS A 223 -1.26 -15.80 16.40
C LYS A 223 -1.18 -14.49 15.60
N ALA A 224 -1.27 -13.35 16.27
CA ALA A 224 -1.16 -12.05 15.60
C ALA A 224 0.22 -11.84 14.97
N LEU A 225 1.30 -12.25 15.64
CA LEU A 225 2.66 -12.18 15.10
C LEU A 225 2.81 -13.07 13.87
N ILE A 226 2.35 -14.33 13.94
CA ILE A 226 2.39 -15.28 12.82
C ILE A 226 1.63 -14.72 11.62
N MET A 227 0.39 -14.23 11.82
CA MET A 227 -0.42 -13.64 10.76
C MET A 227 0.22 -12.39 10.17
N TYR A 228 0.73 -11.49 11.02
CA TYR A 228 1.40 -10.27 10.57
C TYR A 228 2.63 -10.60 9.72
N LEU A 229 3.49 -11.52 10.18
CA LEU A 229 4.67 -11.93 9.43
C LEU A 229 4.30 -12.65 8.14
N LEU A 230 3.35 -13.58 8.17
CA LEU A 230 2.90 -14.25 6.95
C LEU A 230 2.38 -13.24 5.92
N LYS A 231 1.58 -12.26 6.36
CA LYS A 231 1.08 -11.17 5.50
C LYS A 231 2.22 -10.30 4.96
N GLU A 232 3.12 -9.84 5.81
CA GLU A 232 4.27 -9.03 5.41
C GLU A 232 5.14 -9.77 4.39
N LEU A 233 5.46 -11.04 4.65
CA LEU A 233 6.28 -11.85 3.76
C LEU A 233 5.58 -12.10 2.41
N THR A 234 4.30 -12.45 2.43
CA THR A 234 3.48 -12.70 1.22
C THR A 234 3.51 -11.50 0.27
N TYR A 235 3.21 -10.30 0.77
CA TYR A 235 3.15 -9.10 -0.06
C TYR A 235 4.52 -8.48 -0.35
N SER A 236 5.52 -8.66 0.51
CA SER A 236 6.86 -8.08 0.29
C SER A 236 7.70 -8.91 -0.68
N PHE A 237 7.58 -10.24 -0.66
CA PHE A 237 8.29 -11.14 -1.58
C PHE A 237 7.45 -11.50 -2.81
N GLY A 238 6.12 -11.33 -2.73
CA GLY A 238 5.19 -11.73 -3.79
C GLY A 238 4.99 -13.25 -3.88
N ASN A 239 5.36 -14.00 -2.85
CA ASN A 239 5.07 -15.43 -2.76
C ASN A 239 3.60 -15.66 -2.43
N THR A 240 3.05 -16.81 -2.82
CA THR A 240 1.69 -17.22 -2.42
C THR A 240 1.68 -18.06 -1.15
N TYR A 241 2.81 -18.72 -0.84
CA TYR A 241 3.01 -19.52 0.36
C TYR A 241 4.42 -19.38 0.92
N PHE A 242 4.57 -19.83 2.16
CA PHE A 242 5.86 -20.03 2.83
C PHE A 242 5.90 -21.39 3.47
N ASN A 243 7.08 -22.01 3.49
CA ASN A 243 7.28 -23.24 4.23
C ASN A 243 7.12 -23.01 5.74
N GLU A 244 6.55 -23.98 6.45
CA GLU A 244 6.35 -23.90 7.91
C GLU A 244 7.66 -23.70 8.68
N GLU A 245 8.77 -24.28 8.23
CA GLU A 245 10.08 -24.19 8.88
C GLU A 245 10.67 -22.77 8.71
N ASP A 246 10.59 -22.20 7.51
CA ASP A 246 11.05 -20.83 7.23
C ASP A 246 10.23 -19.79 8.02
N LEU A 247 8.91 -19.99 8.12
CA LEU A 247 8.03 -19.11 8.88
C LEU A 247 8.33 -19.20 10.39
N TYR A 248 8.57 -20.42 10.90
CA TYR A 248 8.94 -20.65 12.29
C TYR A 248 10.22 -19.90 12.68
N GLU A 249 11.28 -20.00 11.86
CA GLU A 249 12.54 -19.30 12.13
C GLU A 249 12.35 -17.77 12.19
N ARG A 250 11.55 -17.21 11.26
CA ARG A 250 11.25 -15.77 11.23
C ARG A 250 10.47 -15.31 12.45
N VAL A 251 9.48 -16.09 12.89
CA VAL A 251 8.71 -15.81 14.11
C VAL A 251 9.63 -15.77 15.33
N ASN A 252 10.51 -16.76 15.49
CA ASN A 252 11.45 -16.79 16.62
C ASN A 252 12.46 -15.65 16.59
N ASN A 253 12.94 -15.27 15.40
CA ASN A 253 13.82 -14.10 15.24
C ASN A 253 13.16 -12.78 15.69
N GLU A 254 11.84 -12.63 15.53
CA GLU A 254 11.11 -11.45 16.02
C GLU A 254 10.88 -11.47 17.54
N LEU A 255 10.73 -12.65 18.17
CA LEU A 255 10.49 -12.76 19.61
C LEU A 255 11.70 -12.33 20.47
N LYS A 256 12.93 -12.60 20.00
CA LYS A 256 14.24 -12.21 20.57
C LYS A 256 14.59 -12.67 21.99
N THR A 257 13.64 -12.66 22.91
CA THR A 257 13.82 -12.81 24.36
C THR A 257 13.58 -14.24 24.85
N TRP A 258 12.78 -14.99 24.10
CA TRP A 258 12.48 -16.39 24.31
C TRP A 258 12.07 -17.03 22.98
N GLU A 259 12.09 -18.35 22.93
CA GLU A 259 11.78 -19.11 21.72
C GLU A 259 10.49 -19.90 21.90
N LEU A 260 9.67 -19.87 20.87
CA LEU A 260 8.51 -20.73 20.71
C LEU A 260 9.00 -22.10 20.24
N THR A 261 8.54 -23.18 20.86
CA THR A 261 8.87 -24.52 20.34
C THR A 261 8.12 -24.77 19.04
N PHE A 262 8.71 -25.57 18.13
CA PHE A 262 8.06 -25.92 16.86
C PHE A 262 6.67 -26.55 17.06
N LYS A 263 6.49 -27.33 18.14
CA LYS A 263 5.19 -27.93 18.49
C LYS A 263 4.13 -26.88 18.85
N GLU A 264 4.48 -25.88 19.65
CA GLU A 264 3.56 -24.79 20.00
C GLU A 264 3.23 -23.93 18.78
N PHE A 265 4.24 -23.62 17.96
CA PHE A 265 4.05 -22.92 16.68
C PHE A 265 3.05 -23.65 15.78
N ARG A 266 3.23 -24.96 15.59
CA ARG A 266 2.32 -25.78 14.78
C ARG A 266 0.90 -25.80 15.35
N SER A 267 0.75 -25.85 16.67
CA SER A 267 -0.58 -25.74 17.32
C SER A 267 -1.28 -24.43 16.96
N TYR A 268 -0.56 -23.31 16.97
CA TYR A 268 -1.14 -22.02 16.56
C TYR A 268 -1.48 -21.95 15.08
N LEU A 269 -0.67 -22.55 14.20
CA LEU A 269 -1.01 -22.69 12.78
C LEU A 269 -2.30 -23.51 12.59
N GLU A 270 -2.43 -24.65 13.27
CA GLU A 270 -3.64 -25.48 13.20
C GLU A 270 -4.89 -24.74 13.68
N GLU A 271 -4.77 -23.92 14.74
CA GLU A 271 -5.85 -23.07 15.19
C GLU A 271 -6.21 -21.99 14.17
N LEU A 272 -5.23 -21.29 13.59
CA LEU A 272 -5.45 -20.30 12.52
C LEU A 272 -6.08 -20.92 11.27
N ASN A 273 -5.72 -22.16 10.94
CA ASN A 273 -6.30 -22.92 9.84
C ASN A 273 -7.76 -23.30 10.14
N LYS A 274 -8.08 -23.72 11.37
CA LYS A 274 -9.47 -23.95 11.82
C LYS A 274 -10.31 -22.67 11.78
N GLU A 275 -9.70 -21.53 12.12
CA GLU A 275 -10.30 -20.19 11.99
C GLU A 275 -10.43 -19.72 10.54
N LYS A 276 -9.97 -20.50 9.54
CA LYS A 276 -9.94 -20.16 8.11
C LYS A 276 -9.18 -18.87 7.78
N LYS A 277 -8.21 -18.48 8.60
CA LYS A 277 -7.34 -17.31 8.33
C LYS A 277 -6.18 -17.69 7.40
N ILE A 278 -5.69 -18.91 7.56
CA ILE A 278 -4.65 -19.50 6.72
C ILE A 278 -5.14 -20.84 6.16
N ILE A 279 -4.42 -21.34 5.16
CA ILE A 279 -4.53 -22.72 4.69
C ILE A 279 -3.16 -23.38 4.84
N ILE A 280 -3.17 -24.62 5.33
CA ILE A 280 -1.99 -25.48 5.43
C ILE A 280 -2.16 -26.59 4.40
N GLU A 281 -1.27 -26.64 3.41
CA GLU A 281 -1.17 -27.71 2.41
C GLU A 281 0.19 -28.39 2.60
N ASP A 282 0.21 -29.59 3.17
CA ASP A 282 1.41 -30.28 3.66
C ASP A 282 2.24 -29.43 4.65
N LYS A 283 3.30 -28.79 4.15
CA LYS A 283 4.19 -27.89 4.90
C LYS A 283 4.09 -26.43 4.43
N ASP A 284 3.26 -26.16 3.44
CA ASP A 284 3.13 -24.86 2.81
C ASP A 284 1.97 -24.10 3.44
N ILE A 285 2.27 -22.88 3.91
CA ILE A 285 1.35 -22.03 4.65
C ILE A 285 0.94 -20.86 3.78
N PHE A 286 -0.37 -20.72 3.56
CA PHE A 286 -0.96 -19.68 2.72
C PHE A 286 -1.85 -18.76 3.53
N LEU A 287 -1.92 -17.48 3.14
CA LEU A 287 -3.09 -16.68 3.50
C LEU A 287 -4.32 -17.24 2.78
N LYS A 288 -5.45 -17.36 3.50
CA LYS A 288 -6.69 -17.93 2.93
C LYS A 288 -7.11 -17.26 1.62
N LYS A 289 -7.13 -15.92 1.59
CA LYS A 289 -7.50 -15.13 0.40
C LYS A 289 -6.63 -15.43 -0.83
N VAL A 290 -5.32 -15.59 -0.62
CA VAL A 290 -4.34 -15.86 -1.68
C VAL A 290 -4.47 -17.30 -2.18
N TYR A 291 -4.61 -18.27 -1.26
CA TYR A 291 -4.88 -19.67 -1.60
C TYR A 291 -6.15 -19.80 -2.45
N ASP A 292 -7.25 -19.18 -2.00
CA ASP A 292 -8.54 -19.25 -2.70
C ASP A 292 -8.47 -18.59 -4.07
N SER A 293 -7.78 -17.44 -4.17
CA SER A 293 -7.57 -16.77 -5.45
C SER A 293 -6.78 -17.63 -6.42
N GLU A 294 -5.70 -18.26 -5.96
CA GLU A 294 -4.85 -19.12 -6.80
C GLU A 294 -5.57 -20.40 -7.24
N LYS A 295 -6.35 -21.04 -6.34
CA LYS A 295 -7.16 -22.23 -6.66
C LYS A 295 -8.32 -21.88 -7.61
N SER A 296 -9.08 -20.84 -7.30
CA SER A 296 -10.21 -20.38 -8.12
C SER A 296 -9.75 -19.97 -9.52
N PHE A 297 -8.66 -19.21 -9.62
CA PHE A 297 -8.10 -18.80 -10.91
C PHE A 297 -7.75 -20.01 -11.77
N ALA A 298 -7.02 -20.99 -11.22
CA ALA A 298 -6.64 -22.21 -11.93
C ALA A 298 -7.86 -22.98 -12.47
N LEU A 299 -8.91 -23.13 -11.66
CA LEU A 299 -10.15 -23.81 -12.06
C LEU A 299 -10.87 -23.07 -13.19
N LYS A 300 -11.02 -21.76 -13.07
CA LYS A 300 -11.81 -20.96 -14.03
C LYS A 300 -11.09 -20.74 -15.35
N ILE A 301 -9.78 -20.51 -15.33
CA ILE A 301 -9.02 -20.33 -16.57
C ILE A 301 -8.93 -21.65 -17.36
N LYS A 302 -8.90 -22.80 -16.68
CA LYS A 302 -9.09 -24.13 -17.32
C LYS A 302 -10.47 -24.25 -17.96
N ALA A 303 -11.53 -23.93 -17.20
CA ALA A 303 -12.90 -24.00 -17.70
C ALA A 303 -13.11 -23.10 -18.93
N LEU A 304 -12.55 -21.88 -18.92
CA LEU A 304 -12.59 -20.96 -20.05
C LEU A 304 -11.92 -21.53 -21.30
N ASN A 305 -10.88 -22.35 -21.15
CA ASN A 305 -10.13 -22.92 -22.27
C ASN A 305 -10.74 -24.21 -22.86
N SER A 306 -11.85 -24.72 -22.32
CA SER A 306 -12.36 -26.07 -22.61
C SER A 306 -13.23 -26.24 -23.87
N ASP A 307 -13.57 -25.15 -24.57
CA ASP A 307 -14.41 -25.21 -25.77
C ASP A 307 -13.63 -25.53 -27.06
N GLU A 308 -14.22 -26.38 -27.90
CA GLU A 308 -13.69 -26.72 -29.22
C GLU A 308 -13.64 -25.53 -30.19
N VAL A 309 -12.61 -25.55 -31.02
CA VAL A 309 -12.25 -24.46 -31.92
C VAL A 309 -12.85 -24.72 -33.28
N SER A 310 -13.53 -23.72 -33.83
CA SER A 310 -14.01 -23.69 -35.22
C SER A 310 -12.87 -23.76 -36.24
N ASP A 311 -13.11 -24.34 -37.42
CA ASP A 311 -12.16 -24.33 -38.54
C ASP A 311 -12.05 -22.91 -39.13
N ILE A 312 -11.10 -22.11 -38.62
CA ILE A 312 -10.84 -20.72 -39.05
C ILE A 312 -9.67 -20.71 -40.03
N ASP A 313 -9.88 -20.23 -41.27
CA ASP A 313 -8.79 -19.91 -42.20
C ASP A 313 -8.07 -18.62 -41.74
N THR A 314 -7.13 -18.78 -40.81
CA THR A 314 -6.37 -17.66 -40.25
C THR A 314 -5.43 -17.02 -41.27
N GLU A 315 -4.92 -17.78 -42.24
CA GLU A 315 -3.98 -17.28 -43.23
C GLU A 315 -4.64 -16.25 -44.15
N ALA A 316 -5.86 -16.52 -44.62
CA ALA A 316 -6.62 -15.58 -45.43
C ALA A 316 -6.97 -14.29 -44.66
N LEU A 317 -7.31 -14.40 -43.36
CA LEU A 317 -7.61 -13.25 -42.50
C LEU A 317 -6.36 -12.38 -42.25
N ILE A 318 -5.23 -13.01 -41.95
CA ILE A 318 -3.96 -12.32 -41.73
C ILE A 318 -3.53 -11.57 -43.00
N LYS A 319 -3.63 -12.18 -44.19
CA LYS A 319 -3.34 -11.50 -45.47
C LYS A 319 -4.21 -10.26 -45.68
N GLN A 320 -5.48 -10.31 -45.26
CA GLN A 320 -6.35 -9.14 -45.30
C GLN A 320 -5.90 -8.06 -44.31
N ALA A 321 -5.46 -8.44 -43.12
CA ALA A 321 -4.91 -7.52 -42.12
C ALA A 321 -3.62 -6.84 -42.63
N GLU A 322 -2.69 -7.61 -43.19
CA GLU A 322 -1.45 -7.12 -43.82
C GLU A 322 -1.76 -6.06 -44.89
N LYS A 323 -2.71 -6.37 -45.80
CA LYS A 323 -3.15 -5.44 -46.84
C LYS A 323 -3.82 -4.18 -46.26
N LYS A 324 -4.63 -4.33 -45.21
CA LYS A 324 -5.34 -3.21 -44.58
C LYS A 324 -4.39 -2.24 -43.89
N PHE A 325 -3.36 -2.76 -43.23
CA PHE A 325 -2.41 -1.96 -42.45
C PHE A 325 -1.13 -1.59 -43.22
N GLY A 326 -0.93 -2.14 -44.42
CA GLY A 326 0.25 -1.84 -45.24
C GLY A 326 1.55 -2.38 -44.62
N LEU A 327 1.48 -3.54 -43.97
CA LEU A 327 2.62 -4.16 -43.28
C LEU A 327 2.66 -5.67 -43.56
N THR A 328 3.79 -6.31 -43.24
CA THR A 328 3.93 -7.78 -43.30
C THR A 328 4.25 -8.30 -41.91
N TYR A 329 3.51 -9.32 -41.46
CA TYR A 329 3.77 -9.95 -40.17
C TYR A 329 4.87 -11.01 -40.28
N GLY A 330 5.71 -11.07 -39.26
CA GLY A 330 6.67 -12.15 -39.06
C GLY A 330 6.02 -13.52 -38.85
N LYS A 331 6.81 -14.60 -38.96
CA LYS A 331 6.31 -15.97 -38.73
C LYS A 331 5.67 -16.12 -37.35
N GLU A 332 6.37 -15.69 -36.30
CA GLU A 332 5.90 -15.76 -34.91
C GLU A 332 4.70 -14.84 -34.66
N GLN A 333 4.65 -13.68 -35.32
CA GLN A 333 3.51 -12.76 -35.23
C GLN A 333 2.25 -13.36 -35.87
N LYS A 334 2.39 -14.05 -37.02
CA LYS A 334 1.29 -14.78 -37.67
C LYS A 334 0.78 -15.93 -36.82
N GLU A 335 1.71 -16.63 -36.17
CA GLU A 335 1.38 -17.69 -35.21
C GLU A 335 0.60 -17.13 -34.02
N ALA A 336 1.04 -16.00 -33.45
CA ALA A 336 0.35 -15.33 -32.34
C ALA A 336 -1.09 -14.93 -32.71
N ILE A 337 -1.28 -14.33 -33.89
CA ILE A 337 -2.63 -13.97 -34.40
C ILE A 337 -3.48 -15.22 -34.58
N SER A 338 -2.91 -16.29 -35.16
CA SER A 338 -3.64 -17.53 -35.39
C SER A 338 -4.06 -18.18 -34.07
N ASN A 339 -3.14 -18.30 -33.11
CA ASN A 339 -3.42 -18.88 -31.80
C ASN A 339 -4.48 -18.08 -31.03
N ALA A 340 -4.50 -16.75 -31.15
CA ALA A 340 -5.53 -15.92 -30.53
C ALA A 340 -6.95 -16.13 -31.11
N LEU A 341 -7.06 -16.49 -32.39
CA LEU A 341 -8.35 -16.81 -33.03
C LEU A 341 -8.75 -18.27 -32.75
N LEU A 342 -7.76 -19.16 -32.77
CA LEU A 342 -7.94 -20.60 -32.65
C LEU A 342 -8.00 -21.09 -31.21
N ASN A 343 -7.80 -20.27 -30.18
CA ASN A 343 -7.89 -20.76 -28.79
C ASN A 343 -8.76 -19.80 -27.98
N LYS A 344 -9.42 -20.32 -26.94
CA LYS A 344 -10.15 -19.49 -25.98
C LYS A 344 -9.20 -18.75 -25.07
N VAL A 345 -8.09 -19.39 -24.66
CA VAL A 345 -7.01 -18.73 -23.93
C VAL A 345 -5.72 -18.88 -24.73
N SER A 346 -5.06 -17.74 -25.00
CA SER A 346 -3.76 -17.71 -25.67
C SER A 346 -2.83 -16.72 -24.99
N ILE A 347 -1.52 -17.00 -25.04
CA ILE A 347 -0.49 -16.20 -24.38
C ILE A 347 0.53 -15.76 -25.42
N ILE A 348 0.85 -14.47 -25.43
CA ILE A 348 1.86 -13.87 -26.29
C ILE A 348 2.91 -13.24 -25.38
N THR A 349 4.13 -13.76 -25.42
CA THR A 349 5.24 -13.24 -24.63
C THR A 349 6.40 -12.81 -25.52
N GLY A 350 7.03 -11.70 -25.19
CA GLY A 350 8.22 -11.24 -25.89
C GLY A 350 8.77 -9.95 -25.32
N GLY A 351 10.04 -9.70 -25.57
CA GLY A 351 10.74 -8.49 -25.12
C GLY A 351 10.25 -7.20 -25.81
N PRO A 352 10.86 -6.05 -25.51
CA PRO A 352 10.59 -4.79 -26.20
C PRO A 352 10.97 -4.90 -27.70
N GLY A 353 10.24 -4.19 -28.56
CA GLY A 353 10.56 -4.13 -29.99
C GLY A 353 10.17 -5.37 -30.83
N THR A 354 9.55 -6.39 -30.23
CA THR A 354 9.03 -7.60 -30.91
C THR A 354 7.71 -7.39 -31.67
N GLY A 355 7.10 -6.22 -31.53
CA GLY A 355 5.88 -5.84 -32.25
C GLY A 355 4.57 -6.29 -31.60
N LYS A 356 4.54 -6.60 -30.29
CA LYS A 356 3.34 -7.02 -29.53
C LYS A 356 2.10 -6.17 -29.84
N SER A 357 2.21 -4.84 -29.81
CA SER A 357 1.08 -3.95 -30.06
C SER A 357 0.56 -4.02 -31.51
N THR A 358 1.43 -4.28 -32.49
CA THR A 358 1.06 -4.53 -33.90
C THR A 358 0.30 -5.84 -34.05
N ILE A 359 0.66 -6.86 -33.25
CA ILE A 359 -0.04 -8.15 -33.18
C ILE A 359 -1.45 -7.95 -32.62
N ILE A 360 -1.60 -7.19 -31.51
CA ILE A 360 -2.92 -6.88 -30.92
C ILE A 360 -3.86 -6.26 -31.97
N LYS A 361 -3.37 -5.29 -32.74
CA LYS A 361 -4.15 -4.67 -33.83
C LYS A 361 -4.58 -5.69 -34.90
N GLY A 362 -3.71 -6.64 -35.24
CA GLY A 362 -4.00 -7.74 -36.15
C GLY A 362 -5.04 -8.72 -35.62
N ILE A 363 -4.95 -9.08 -34.33
CA ILE A 363 -5.91 -9.95 -33.64
C ILE A 363 -7.30 -9.31 -33.67
N ILE A 364 -7.41 -8.06 -33.24
CA ILE A 364 -8.68 -7.34 -33.21
C ILE A 364 -9.32 -7.30 -34.61
N TYR A 365 -8.54 -6.95 -35.63
CA TYR A 365 -9.05 -6.90 -37.00
C TYR A 365 -9.56 -8.27 -37.49
N CYS A 366 -8.75 -9.32 -37.32
CA CYS A 366 -9.12 -10.67 -37.77
C CYS A 366 -10.35 -11.19 -37.01
N PHE A 367 -10.41 -10.93 -35.69
CA PHE A 367 -11.51 -11.32 -34.84
C PHE A 367 -12.82 -10.68 -35.29
N GLN A 368 -12.84 -9.35 -35.45
CA GLN A 368 -14.03 -8.64 -35.94
C GLN A 368 -14.45 -9.11 -37.33
N LYS A 369 -13.47 -9.38 -38.21
CA LYS A 369 -13.75 -9.81 -39.57
C LYS A 369 -14.42 -11.19 -39.62
N TYR A 370 -13.97 -12.12 -38.78
CA TYR A 370 -14.48 -13.48 -38.74
C TYR A 370 -15.77 -13.61 -37.93
N PHE A 371 -15.78 -13.10 -36.68
CA PHE A 371 -16.91 -13.23 -35.77
C PHE A 371 -18.00 -12.17 -35.99
N LYS A 372 -17.77 -11.18 -36.86
CA LYS A 372 -18.65 -10.01 -37.07
C LYS A 372 -18.91 -9.24 -35.76
N ALA A 373 -17.96 -9.31 -34.84
CA ALA A 373 -18.01 -8.67 -33.54
C ALA A 373 -17.96 -7.15 -33.67
N SER A 374 -18.75 -6.47 -32.84
CA SER A 374 -18.73 -5.01 -32.71
C SER A 374 -17.47 -4.55 -31.95
N ASP A 375 -17.24 -3.24 -31.88
CA ASP A 375 -16.20 -2.71 -30.99
C ASP A 375 -16.56 -2.89 -29.51
N LEU A 376 -17.86 -2.87 -29.16
CA LEU A 376 -18.35 -3.00 -27.78
C LEU A 376 -18.11 -4.39 -27.19
N SER A 377 -17.98 -5.42 -28.04
CA SER A 377 -17.70 -6.81 -27.64
C SER A 377 -16.21 -7.09 -27.40
N ILE A 378 -15.34 -6.08 -27.53
CA ILE A 378 -13.89 -6.22 -27.38
C ILE A 378 -13.40 -5.34 -26.24
N ALA A 379 -12.86 -5.98 -25.20
CA ALA A 379 -12.21 -5.31 -24.10
C ALA A 379 -10.69 -5.30 -24.28
N GLN A 380 -10.10 -4.11 -24.30
CA GLN A 380 -8.67 -3.89 -24.28
C GLN A 380 -8.24 -3.42 -22.89
N LEU A 381 -7.47 -4.24 -22.20
CA LEU A 381 -7.18 -4.07 -20.78
C LEU A 381 -5.68 -3.96 -20.54
N ALA A 382 -5.33 -3.20 -19.51
CA ALA A 382 -3.99 -3.17 -18.95
C ALA A 382 -4.03 -3.00 -17.42
N PRO A 383 -2.96 -3.36 -16.69
CA PRO A 383 -2.89 -3.16 -15.24
C PRO A 383 -2.82 -1.68 -14.84
N THR A 384 -2.27 -0.81 -15.69
CA THR A 384 -2.08 0.63 -15.42
C THR A 384 -2.78 1.51 -16.46
N GLY A 385 -3.21 2.70 -16.06
CA GLY A 385 -3.89 3.65 -16.95
C GLY A 385 -3.02 4.06 -18.15
N ARG A 386 -1.70 4.17 -17.94
CA ARG A 386 -0.73 4.48 -18.99
C ARG A 386 -0.61 3.39 -20.04
N ALA A 387 -0.49 2.14 -19.62
CA ALA A 387 -0.43 1.02 -20.55
C ALA A 387 -1.73 0.91 -21.36
N ALA A 388 -2.88 1.16 -20.73
CA ALA A 388 -4.17 1.25 -21.43
C ALA A 388 -4.17 2.39 -22.45
N LYS A 389 -3.77 3.61 -22.07
CA LYS A 389 -3.71 4.76 -22.99
C LYS A 389 -2.80 4.49 -24.20
N ARG A 390 -1.62 3.91 -23.96
CA ARG A 390 -0.70 3.51 -25.03
C ARG A 390 -1.33 2.48 -25.97
N MET A 391 -2.03 1.49 -25.42
CA MET A 391 -2.75 0.51 -26.24
C MET A 391 -3.79 1.20 -27.12
N GLN A 392 -4.56 2.12 -26.55
CA GLN A 392 -5.57 2.91 -27.27
C GLN A 392 -4.96 3.76 -28.40
N GLU A 393 -3.80 4.39 -28.18
CA GLU A 393 -3.09 5.15 -29.23
C GLU A 393 -2.66 4.27 -30.41
N ILE A 394 -2.26 3.02 -30.14
CA ILE A 394 -1.76 2.10 -31.17
C ILE A 394 -2.90 1.44 -31.94
N THR A 395 -3.96 1.01 -31.24
CA THR A 395 -5.08 0.28 -31.84
C THR A 395 -6.16 1.22 -32.37
N GLY A 396 -6.21 2.47 -31.89
CA GLY A 396 -7.23 3.46 -32.22
C GLY A 396 -8.60 3.14 -31.61
N LYS A 397 -8.62 2.33 -30.55
CA LYS A 397 -9.83 1.83 -29.89
C LYS A 397 -9.73 1.98 -28.38
N ASP A 398 -10.87 2.14 -27.72
CA ASP A 398 -10.93 2.33 -26.27
C ASP A 398 -10.24 1.19 -25.53
N ALA A 399 -9.40 1.56 -24.57
CA ALA A 399 -8.72 0.66 -23.66
C ALA A 399 -8.85 1.21 -22.24
N MET A 400 -8.85 0.33 -21.25
CA MET A 400 -9.03 0.72 -19.85
C MET A 400 -8.21 -0.16 -18.92
N THR A 401 -8.19 0.20 -17.64
CA THR A 401 -7.55 -0.66 -16.64
C THR A 401 -8.41 -1.86 -16.30
N ILE A 402 -7.80 -2.97 -15.87
CA ILE A 402 -8.52 -4.14 -15.37
C ILE A 402 -9.48 -3.74 -14.23
N HIS A 403 -9.05 -2.84 -13.34
CA HIS A 403 -9.87 -2.30 -12.26
C HIS A 403 -11.12 -1.58 -12.78
N LYS A 404 -10.98 -0.70 -13.78
CA LYS A 404 -12.12 0.02 -14.39
C LYS A 404 -13.07 -0.95 -15.09
N PHE A 405 -12.53 -1.96 -15.78
CA PHE A 405 -13.32 -3.00 -16.43
C PHE A 405 -14.16 -3.82 -15.45
N LEU A 406 -13.59 -4.14 -14.28
CA LEU A 406 -14.28 -4.84 -13.19
C LEU A 406 -15.23 -3.94 -12.38
N GLY A 407 -15.37 -2.66 -12.74
CA GLY A 407 -16.24 -1.70 -12.05
C GLY A 407 -15.79 -1.46 -10.61
N TYR A 408 -14.50 -1.20 -10.40
CA TYR A 408 -13.94 -0.85 -9.09
C TYR A 408 -14.54 0.45 -8.53
N GLU A 409 -15.06 0.41 -7.30
CA GLU A 409 -15.70 1.55 -6.63
C GLU A 409 -14.89 2.08 -5.43
N GLY A 410 -13.77 1.43 -5.08
CA GLY A 410 -12.94 1.79 -3.92
C GLY A 410 -12.82 0.65 -2.90
N GLY A 411 -11.72 0.63 -2.15
CA GLY A 411 -11.44 -0.42 -1.17
C GLY A 411 -11.25 -1.79 -1.83
N ASP A 412 -12.10 -2.75 -1.48
CA ASP A 412 -12.13 -4.09 -2.07
C ASP A 412 -13.44 -4.37 -2.83
N ILE A 413 -14.17 -3.31 -3.23
CA ILE A 413 -15.50 -3.37 -3.86
C ILE A 413 -15.38 -3.31 -5.39
N PHE A 414 -15.97 -4.30 -6.05
CA PHE A 414 -16.05 -4.43 -7.50
C PHE A 414 -17.48 -4.78 -7.91
N ARG A 415 -17.96 -4.17 -8.99
CA ARG A 415 -19.30 -4.43 -9.53
C ARG A 415 -19.40 -5.78 -10.24
N TYR A 416 -18.32 -6.24 -10.85
CA TYR A 416 -18.30 -7.48 -11.64
C TYR A 416 -17.42 -8.55 -10.99
N GLY A 417 -17.84 -9.80 -11.14
CA GLY A 417 -17.24 -10.98 -10.50
C GLY A 417 -18.08 -12.22 -10.78
N GLU A 418 -18.04 -13.20 -9.89
CA GLU A 418 -18.77 -14.48 -10.06
C GLU A 418 -20.29 -14.28 -10.19
N ASP A 419 -20.85 -13.41 -9.38
CA ASP A 419 -22.30 -13.15 -9.33
C ASP A 419 -22.77 -12.16 -10.42
N ALA A 420 -21.83 -11.50 -11.10
CA ALA A 420 -22.10 -10.46 -12.09
C ALA A 420 -21.04 -10.50 -13.20
N LEU A 421 -21.34 -11.27 -14.25
CA LEU A 421 -20.44 -11.48 -15.39
C LEU A 421 -20.47 -10.30 -16.38
N ILE A 422 -19.38 -10.18 -17.15
CA ILE A 422 -19.20 -9.19 -18.21
C ILE A 422 -19.34 -9.88 -19.57
N ASP A 423 -20.26 -9.38 -20.39
CA ASP A 423 -20.47 -9.86 -21.76
C ASP A 423 -19.46 -9.22 -22.72
N SER A 424 -18.26 -9.82 -22.78
CA SER A 424 -17.19 -9.45 -23.73
C SER A 424 -16.77 -10.70 -24.50
N GLU A 425 -16.81 -10.65 -25.83
CA GLU A 425 -16.44 -11.80 -26.68
C GLU A 425 -14.91 -11.96 -26.79
N LEU A 426 -14.17 -10.85 -26.79
CA LEU A 426 -12.71 -10.85 -26.80
C LEU A 426 -12.19 -9.92 -25.70
N VAL A 427 -11.30 -10.44 -24.87
CA VAL A 427 -10.58 -9.70 -23.84
C VAL A 427 -9.09 -9.83 -24.13
N ILE A 428 -8.42 -8.70 -24.35
CA ILE A 428 -6.96 -8.65 -24.52
C ILE A 428 -6.38 -7.91 -23.33
N VAL A 429 -5.42 -8.52 -22.66
CA VAL A 429 -4.75 -7.91 -21.50
C VAL A 429 -3.26 -7.76 -21.79
N ASP A 430 -2.77 -6.53 -21.93
CA ASP A 430 -1.33 -6.24 -22.11
C ASP A 430 -0.65 -5.93 -20.77
N GLU A 431 0.67 -6.02 -20.76
CA GLU A 431 1.52 -5.90 -19.56
C GLU A 431 1.09 -6.86 -18.43
N PHE A 432 0.67 -8.09 -18.79
CA PHE A 432 0.16 -9.08 -17.83
C PHE A 432 1.20 -9.52 -16.79
N SER A 433 2.49 -9.26 -17.03
CA SER A 433 3.56 -9.47 -16.03
C SER A 433 3.33 -8.69 -14.73
N MET A 434 2.55 -7.60 -14.77
CA MET A 434 2.21 -6.80 -13.59
C MET A 434 0.97 -7.29 -12.84
N VAL A 435 0.26 -8.32 -13.34
CA VAL A 435 -1.01 -8.79 -12.76
C VAL A 435 -0.72 -9.86 -11.69
N ASP A 436 -1.16 -9.60 -10.45
CA ASP A 436 -1.07 -10.55 -9.35
C ASP A 436 -2.21 -11.59 -9.36
N ILE A 437 -2.10 -12.60 -8.50
CA ILE A 437 -3.06 -13.72 -8.51
C ILE A 437 -4.47 -13.32 -8.07
N GLU A 438 -4.61 -12.31 -7.21
CA GLU A 438 -5.91 -11.81 -6.77
C GLU A 438 -6.64 -11.09 -7.92
N LEU A 439 -5.94 -10.18 -8.62
CA LEU A 439 -6.51 -9.46 -9.76
C LEU A 439 -6.76 -10.39 -10.95
N ALA A 440 -5.86 -11.36 -11.21
CA ALA A 440 -6.05 -12.37 -12.24
C ALA A 440 -7.29 -13.23 -11.96
N ASN A 441 -7.47 -13.70 -10.72
CA ASN A 441 -8.66 -14.44 -10.31
C ASN A 441 -9.93 -13.61 -10.52
N ARG A 442 -9.95 -12.36 -10.04
CA ARG A 442 -11.10 -11.45 -10.21
C ARG A 442 -11.45 -11.24 -11.67
N LEU A 443 -10.46 -11.00 -12.53
CA LEU A 443 -10.67 -10.82 -13.97
C LEU A 443 -11.36 -12.04 -14.58
N VAL A 444 -10.76 -13.23 -14.45
CA VAL A 444 -11.30 -14.45 -15.07
C VAL A 444 -12.66 -14.83 -14.48
N SER A 445 -12.88 -14.56 -13.19
CA SER A 445 -14.16 -14.79 -12.51
C SER A 445 -15.31 -13.95 -13.05
N ALA A 446 -15.02 -12.81 -13.67
CA ALA A 446 -16.02 -11.93 -14.27
C ALA A 446 -16.29 -12.26 -15.76
N LEU A 447 -15.58 -13.21 -16.37
CA LEU A 447 -15.75 -13.53 -17.79
C LEU A 447 -16.78 -14.63 -18.01
N THR A 448 -17.49 -14.57 -19.14
CA THR A 448 -18.39 -15.64 -19.59
C THR A 448 -17.60 -16.76 -20.26
N SER A 449 -18.20 -17.96 -20.38
CA SER A 449 -17.61 -19.07 -21.15
C SER A 449 -17.43 -18.74 -22.64
N ASN A 450 -18.17 -17.77 -23.16
CA ASN A 450 -18.06 -17.35 -24.56
C ASN A 450 -16.82 -16.50 -24.84
N THR A 451 -16.23 -15.89 -23.81
CA THR A 451 -15.09 -14.98 -23.92
C THR A 451 -13.82 -15.68 -24.43
N ARG A 452 -13.10 -15.03 -25.35
CA ARG A 452 -11.70 -15.33 -25.66
C ARG A 452 -10.78 -14.40 -24.88
N LEU A 453 -9.80 -14.95 -24.19
CA LEU A 453 -8.80 -14.23 -23.42
C LEU A 453 -7.43 -14.32 -24.10
N VAL A 454 -6.88 -13.18 -24.50
CA VAL A 454 -5.52 -13.05 -25.02
C VAL A 454 -4.67 -12.34 -23.98
N ILE A 455 -3.71 -13.06 -23.43
CA ILE A 455 -2.76 -12.55 -22.44
C ILE A 455 -1.49 -12.11 -23.16
N VAL A 456 -1.10 -10.87 -22.99
CA VAL A 456 0.10 -10.28 -23.59
C VAL A 456 1.00 -9.73 -22.49
N GLY A 457 2.29 -10.05 -22.56
CA GLY A 457 3.24 -9.55 -21.56
C GLY A 457 4.68 -9.88 -21.88
N ASP A 458 5.56 -9.54 -20.94
CA ASP A 458 6.98 -9.81 -21.01
C ASP A 458 7.40 -10.57 -19.76
N ALA A 459 7.65 -11.88 -19.91
CA ALA A 459 8.00 -12.77 -18.80
C ALA A 459 9.32 -12.39 -18.10
N ASP A 460 10.17 -11.62 -18.79
CA ASP A 460 11.49 -11.17 -18.33
C ASP A 460 11.45 -9.80 -17.64
N GLN A 461 10.30 -9.11 -17.65
CA GLN A 461 10.11 -7.91 -16.83
C GLN A 461 9.88 -8.26 -15.36
N LEU A 462 9.94 -7.22 -14.52
CA LEU A 462 9.56 -7.30 -13.11
C LEU A 462 8.16 -7.90 -12.97
N PRO A 463 7.98 -8.84 -12.03
CA PRO A 463 6.68 -9.42 -11.75
C PRO A 463 5.75 -8.39 -11.06
N SER A 464 4.50 -8.78 -10.85
CA SER A 464 3.48 -8.00 -10.14
C SER A 464 3.94 -7.58 -8.74
N ILE A 465 3.41 -6.49 -8.19
CA ILE A 465 3.73 -6.09 -6.81
C ILE A 465 3.09 -7.05 -5.80
N GLY A 466 1.85 -7.50 -6.07
CA GLY A 466 1.14 -8.47 -5.24
C GLY A 466 1.66 -9.91 -5.40
N PRO A 467 1.09 -10.86 -4.64
CA PRO A 467 1.52 -12.25 -4.66
C PRO A 467 1.22 -12.97 -5.98
N GLY A 468 2.08 -13.92 -6.35
CA GLY A 468 1.95 -14.78 -7.53
C GLY A 468 2.90 -14.41 -8.68
N ASP A 469 3.19 -15.37 -9.55
CA ASP A 469 3.99 -15.18 -10.78
C ASP A 469 3.17 -15.64 -12.00
N VAL A 470 1.96 -15.09 -12.11
CA VAL A 470 0.86 -15.64 -12.93
C VAL A 470 1.27 -15.86 -14.37
N LEU A 471 1.88 -14.86 -15.03
CA LEU A 471 2.31 -14.99 -16.43
C LEU A 471 3.33 -16.12 -16.62
N ASN A 472 4.35 -16.20 -15.75
CA ASN A 472 5.36 -17.24 -15.85
C ASN A 472 4.80 -18.63 -15.53
N ASP A 473 3.92 -18.75 -14.55
CA ASP A 473 3.29 -20.01 -14.18
C ASP A 473 2.39 -20.54 -15.31
N LEU A 474 1.61 -19.65 -15.94
CA LEU A 474 0.82 -20.00 -17.12
C LEU A 474 1.72 -20.47 -18.27
N ILE A 475 2.84 -19.77 -18.54
CA ILE A 475 3.80 -20.16 -19.59
C ILE A 475 4.46 -21.50 -19.27
N LYS A 476 4.88 -21.73 -18.02
CA LYS A 476 5.62 -22.94 -17.59
C LYS A 476 4.72 -24.16 -17.34
N SER A 477 3.40 -23.97 -17.32
CA SER A 477 2.42 -25.06 -17.16
C SER A 477 2.25 -25.89 -18.43
N ASP A 478 2.68 -25.38 -19.59
CA ASP A 478 2.47 -25.98 -20.92
C ASP A 478 1.00 -26.31 -21.25
N TYR A 479 0.04 -25.82 -20.45
CA TYR A 479 -1.39 -26.06 -20.60
C TYR A 479 -2.02 -25.18 -21.68
N PHE A 480 -1.52 -23.95 -21.85
CA PHE A 480 -2.05 -22.95 -22.79
C PHE A 480 -1.18 -22.83 -24.03
N LYS A 481 -1.77 -22.35 -25.13
CA LYS A 481 -0.99 -22.00 -26.33
C LYS A 481 -0.20 -20.72 -26.07
N VAL A 482 1.12 -20.85 -26.04
CA VAL A 482 2.07 -19.76 -25.85
C VAL A 482 2.81 -19.50 -27.16
N THR A 483 2.78 -18.27 -27.63
CA THR A 483 3.65 -17.79 -28.71
C THR A 483 4.74 -16.90 -28.11
N LYS A 484 6.00 -17.32 -28.26
CA LYS A 484 7.17 -16.54 -27.85
C LYS A 484 7.69 -15.77 -29.04
N LEU A 485 7.87 -14.46 -28.88
CA LEU A 485 8.40 -13.58 -29.91
C LEU A 485 9.90 -13.37 -29.66
N HIS A 486 10.71 -13.78 -30.62
CA HIS A 486 12.17 -13.66 -30.61
C HIS A 486 12.65 -12.58 -31.59
N ASP A 487 11.98 -12.44 -32.73
CA ASP A 487 12.38 -11.48 -33.76
C ASP A 487 12.09 -10.02 -33.34
N ILE A 488 13.11 -9.16 -33.46
CA ILE A 488 13.02 -7.75 -33.11
C ILE A 488 12.76 -6.94 -34.39
N TYR A 489 11.54 -6.45 -34.56
CA TYR A 489 11.13 -5.67 -35.73
C TYR A 489 11.47 -4.18 -35.62
N ARG A 490 11.87 -3.73 -34.43
CA ARG A 490 12.39 -2.36 -34.19
C ARG A 490 13.79 -2.14 -34.80
N GLN A 491 14.41 -3.18 -35.37
CA GLN A 491 15.79 -3.17 -35.87
C GLN A 491 16.01 -2.37 -37.17
N GLU A 492 14.97 -1.96 -37.90
CA GLU A 492 15.17 -1.11 -39.09
C GLU A 492 15.85 0.25 -38.76
N GLU A 493 15.93 0.64 -37.48
CA GLU A 493 16.66 1.84 -36.99
C GLU A 493 18.02 1.57 -36.32
N GLY A 494 18.47 0.31 -36.17
CA GLY A 494 19.79 0.02 -35.60
C GLY A 494 19.96 0.31 -34.09
N SER A 495 18.88 0.26 -33.30
CA SER A 495 18.95 0.55 -31.85
C SER A 495 19.73 -0.52 -31.07
N THR A 496 20.83 -0.14 -30.44
CA THR A 496 21.67 -1.04 -29.63
C THR A 496 21.19 -1.17 -28.17
N ILE A 497 20.25 -0.33 -27.73
CA ILE A 497 19.56 -0.49 -26.43
C ILE A 497 18.83 -1.84 -26.35
N VAL A 498 18.15 -2.25 -27.42
CA VAL A 498 17.40 -3.51 -27.43
C VAL A 498 18.36 -4.70 -27.31
N ASN A 499 19.47 -4.67 -28.06
CA ASN A 499 20.52 -5.69 -27.97
C ASN A 499 21.12 -5.76 -26.55
N LEU A 500 21.37 -4.61 -25.92
CA LEU A 500 21.82 -4.56 -24.54
C LEU A 500 20.79 -5.20 -23.58
N ALA A 501 19.49 -4.92 -23.77
CA ALA A 501 18.44 -5.54 -22.96
C ALA A 501 18.45 -7.06 -23.11
N HIS A 502 18.62 -7.58 -24.33
CA HIS A 502 18.75 -9.02 -24.57
C HIS A 502 19.97 -9.63 -23.86
N SER A 503 21.16 -9.04 -24.02
CA SER A 503 22.37 -9.54 -23.34
C SER A 503 22.22 -9.52 -21.81
N VAL A 504 21.63 -8.47 -21.26
CA VAL A 504 21.31 -8.38 -19.83
C VAL A 504 20.35 -9.50 -19.40
N ASN A 505 19.32 -9.79 -20.19
CA ASN A 505 18.38 -10.86 -19.89
C ASN A 505 19.03 -12.25 -19.97
N GLU A 506 19.97 -12.44 -20.90
CA GLU A 506 20.80 -13.65 -21.02
C GLU A 506 21.86 -13.76 -19.91
N GLY A 507 22.04 -12.71 -19.09
CA GLY A 507 22.89 -12.74 -17.91
C GLY A 507 24.34 -12.32 -18.15
N TYR A 508 24.64 -11.61 -19.24
CA TYR A 508 25.98 -11.08 -19.50
C TYR A 508 25.98 -9.62 -19.97
N LEU A 509 27.15 -8.98 -19.89
CA LEU A 509 27.41 -7.68 -20.50
C LEU A 509 28.16 -7.90 -21.81
N PRO A 510 27.76 -7.26 -22.91
CA PRO A 510 28.45 -7.41 -24.19
C PRO A 510 29.88 -6.82 -24.12
N GLU A 511 30.81 -7.30 -24.95
CA GLU A 511 32.20 -6.78 -24.96
C GLU A 511 32.25 -5.28 -25.30
N TYR A 512 31.37 -4.84 -26.21
CA TYR A 512 31.20 -3.44 -26.58
C TYR A 512 30.53 -2.60 -25.48
N PHE A 513 30.27 -3.14 -24.29
CA PHE A 513 29.58 -2.40 -23.22
C PHE A 513 30.33 -1.14 -22.76
N ARG A 514 31.65 -1.12 -22.94
CA ARG A 514 32.47 0.05 -22.57
C ARG A 514 32.60 1.06 -23.70
N GLU A 515 32.09 0.73 -24.88
CA GLU A 515 32.09 1.61 -26.05
C GLU A 515 30.79 2.40 -26.07
N ASN A 516 30.87 3.72 -26.20
CA ASN A 516 29.67 4.53 -26.34
C ASN A 516 29.02 4.22 -27.69
N SER A 517 27.74 3.88 -27.65
CA SER A 517 26.92 3.71 -28.85
C SER A 517 26.25 5.02 -29.24
N SER A 518 25.56 5.02 -30.39
CA SER A 518 24.74 6.14 -30.86
C SER A 518 23.52 6.40 -29.96
N ASP A 519 22.99 5.36 -29.31
CA ASP A 519 21.75 5.40 -28.53
C ASP A 519 21.92 5.03 -27.05
N TRP A 520 23.10 4.59 -26.60
CA TRP A 520 23.35 4.41 -25.16
C TRP A 520 24.80 4.66 -24.74
N SER A 521 24.98 4.96 -23.45
CA SER A 521 26.29 5.17 -22.84
C SER A 521 26.34 4.72 -21.38
N PHE A 522 27.52 4.33 -20.93
CA PHE A 522 27.82 4.10 -19.51
C PHE A 522 28.90 5.07 -19.06
N ILE A 523 28.62 5.86 -18.01
CA ILE A 523 29.57 6.80 -17.43
C ILE A 523 30.02 6.26 -16.07
N PRO A 524 31.28 5.79 -15.94
CA PRO A 524 31.82 5.35 -14.66
C PRO A 524 31.88 6.51 -13.68
N LEU A 525 31.23 6.35 -12.52
CA LEU A 525 31.20 7.37 -11.46
C LEU A 525 31.25 6.69 -10.08
N GLU A 526 31.89 7.36 -9.13
CA GLU A 526 31.82 6.99 -7.72
C GLU A 526 30.51 7.48 -7.08
N LYS A 527 30.14 6.87 -5.94
CA LYS A 527 28.83 7.09 -5.30
C LYS A 527 28.51 8.56 -4.99
N ASP A 528 29.51 9.37 -4.66
CA ASP A 528 29.39 10.79 -4.31
C ASP A 528 29.24 11.70 -5.55
N GLN A 529 29.55 11.17 -6.74
CA GLN A 529 29.50 11.92 -8.00
C GLN A 529 28.19 11.70 -8.76
N ILE A 530 27.35 10.75 -8.33
CA ILE A 530 26.17 10.29 -9.07
C ILE A 530 25.17 11.42 -9.30
N ILE A 531 24.79 12.18 -8.27
CA ILE A 531 23.82 13.28 -8.42
C ILE A 531 24.33 14.33 -9.41
N LYS A 532 25.61 14.70 -9.29
CA LYS A 532 26.25 15.64 -10.21
C LYS A 532 26.22 15.11 -11.65
N GLY A 533 26.56 13.82 -11.84
CA GLY A 533 26.49 13.17 -13.14
C GLY A 533 25.09 13.14 -13.74
N ILE A 534 24.06 12.84 -12.92
CA ILE A 534 22.65 12.89 -13.34
C ILE A 534 22.30 14.31 -13.82
N ILE A 535 22.64 15.34 -13.03
CA ILE A 535 22.39 16.74 -13.40
C ILE A 535 23.05 17.08 -14.74
N GLU A 536 24.33 16.73 -14.93
CA GLU A 536 25.05 17.03 -16.17
C GLU A 536 24.43 16.34 -17.39
N VAL A 537 23.96 15.10 -17.25
CA VAL A 537 23.28 14.37 -18.33
C VAL A 537 21.95 15.02 -18.68
N VAL A 538 21.13 15.31 -17.67
CA VAL A 538 19.82 15.97 -17.85
C VAL A 538 20.01 17.36 -18.45
N GLU A 539 20.99 18.13 -17.99
CA GLU A 539 21.31 19.47 -18.51
C GLU A 539 21.71 19.42 -19.99
N ARG A 540 22.56 18.47 -20.38
CA ARG A 540 22.92 18.28 -21.79
C ARG A 540 21.71 17.90 -22.65
N ALA A 541 20.81 17.06 -22.15
CA ALA A 541 19.61 16.65 -22.86
C ALA A 541 18.62 17.82 -23.07
N VAL A 542 18.37 18.59 -22.01
CA VAL A 542 17.54 19.81 -22.07
C VAL A 542 18.15 20.84 -23.02
N ASN A 543 19.47 21.05 -22.97
CA ASN A 543 20.17 21.97 -23.89
C ASN A 543 20.10 21.52 -25.36
N LYS A 544 19.87 20.23 -25.63
CA LYS A 544 19.59 19.68 -26.96
C LYS A 544 18.12 19.76 -27.38
N GLY A 545 17.26 20.36 -26.54
CA GLY A 545 15.85 20.60 -26.83
C GLY A 545 14.89 19.53 -26.35
N MET A 546 15.34 18.56 -25.53
CA MET A 546 14.43 17.57 -24.92
C MET A 546 13.60 18.23 -23.81
N ASP A 547 12.32 17.87 -23.73
CA ASP A 547 11.42 18.33 -22.68
C ASP A 547 11.71 17.59 -21.37
N LEU A 548 12.02 18.34 -20.30
CA LEU A 548 12.37 17.78 -19.00
C LEU A 548 11.24 16.94 -18.37
N VAL A 549 9.98 17.28 -18.65
CA VAL A 549 8.81 16.62 -18.09
C VAL A 549 8.46 15.38 -18.91
N LYS A 550 8.40 15.52 -20.24
CA LYS A 550 7.88 14.48 -21.15
C LYS A 550 8.96 13.48 -21.58
N ASP A 551 10.15 13.97 -21.91
CA ASP A 551 11.14 13.16 -22.63
C ASP A 551 12.14 12.47 -21.69
N ILE A 552 12.43 13.07 -20.53
CA ILE A 552 13.53 12.65 -19.65
C ILE A 552 12.99 11.99 -18.38
N GLN A 553 13.53 10.82 -18.03
CA GLN A 553 13.23 10.16 -16.76
C GLN A 553 14.48 9.59 -16.09
N VAL A 554 14.67 9.92 -14.81
CA VAL A 554 15.65 9.23 -13.95
C VAL A 554 14.97 8.05 -13.26
N LEU A 555 15.56 6.85 -13.36
CA LEU A 555 15.02 5.62 -12.79
C LEU A 555 15.93 5.08 -11.68
N VAL A 556 15.39 4.99 -10.47
CA VAL A 556 16.17 4.68 -9.26
C VAL A 556 15.43 3.63 -8.43
N PRO A 557 16.07 2.57 -7.92
CA PRO A 557 15.34 1.50 -7.24
C PRO A 557 14.87 1.86 -5.82
N MET A 558 15.42 2.90 -5.19
CA MET A 558 15.21 3.21 -3.77
C MET A 558 14.81 4.67 -3.52
N TYR A 559 13.92 4.89 -2.55
CA TYR A 559 13.47 6.24 -2.15
C TYR A 559 14.49 7.00 -1.28
N ARG A 560 15.09 6.32 -0.30
CA ARG A 560 15.97 6.92 0.72
C ARG A 560 17.45 6.72 0.41
N GLY A 561 18.29 7.49 1.10
CA GLY A 561 19.75 7.46 1.03
C GLY A 561 20.33 8.59 0.18
N GLU A 562 21.65 8.68 0.14
CA GLU A 562 22.38 9.76 -0.55
C GLU A 562 22.01 9.83 -2.03
N ASN A 563 21.95 8.68 -2.70
CA ASN A 563 21.48 8.59 -4.09
C ASN A 563 20.01 8.13 -4.20
N GLY A 564 19.20 8.37 -3.18
CA GLY A 564 17.77 8.02 -3.21
C GLY A 564 16.94 8.98 -4.07
N ILE A 565 15.76 8.53 -4.51
CA ILE A 565 14.80 9.33 -5.29
C ILE A 565 14.54 10.69 -4.65
N ASN A 566 14.37 10.76 -3.33
CA ASN A 566 14.05 12.01 -2.65
C ASN A 566 15.16 13.06 -2.84
N ASN A 567 16.43 12.65 -2.69
CA ASN A 567 17.56 13.56 -2.84
C ASN A 567 17.79 13.94 -4.31
N ILE A 568 17.62 12.99 -5.23
CA ILE A 568 17.74 13.26 -6.68
C ILE A 568 16.64 14.21 -7.14
N ASN A 569 15.40 14.02 -6.71
CA ASN A 569 14.28 14.92 -7.02
C ASN A 569 14.55 16.34 -6.53
N ASN A 570 15.00 16.49 -5.28
CA ASN A 570 15.34 17.80 -4.72
C ASN A 570 16.47 18.46 -5.52
N ALA A 571 17.54 17.72 -5.84
CA ALA A 571 18.67 18.24 -6.60
C ALA A 571 18.28 18.68 -8.03
N LEU A 572 17.41 17.90 -8.69
CA LEU A 572 16.90 18.23 -10.02
C LEU A 572 15.92 19.41 -9.97
N GLN A 573 15.04 19.48 -8.98
CA GLN A 573 14.16 20.63 -8.76
C GLN A 573 14.98 21.90 -8.55
N GLU A 574 15.98 21.89 -7.67
CA GLU A 574 16.81 23.08 -7.42
C GLU A 574 17.59 23.53 -8.66
N LYS A 575 18.07 22.59 -9.47
CA LYS A 575 18.83 22.92 -10.69
C LYS A 575 17.94 23.42 -11.83
N PHE A 576 16.82 22.77 -12.09
CA PHE A 576 16.00 22.99 -13.29
C PHE A 576 14.73 23.80 -13.03
N ASN A 577 14.28 23.87 -11.78
CA ASN A 577 13.15 24.71 -11.35
C ASN A 577 13.45 25.39 -9.99
N PRO A 578 14.50 26.24 -9.90
CA PRO A 578 14.85 26.93 -8.66
C PRO A 578 13.69 27.80 -8.16
N LEU A 579 13.59 27.97 -6.84
CA LEU A 579 12.59 28.85 -6.25
C LEU A 579 12.75 30.28 -6.77
N LYS A 580 11.74 30.78 -7.47
CA LYS A 580 11.69 32.17 -7.96
C LYS A 580 10.84 33.04 -7.04
N ASP A 581 9.53 32.80 -7.05
CA ASP A 581 8.56 33.62 -6.33
C ASP A 581 7.86 32.82 -5.23
N GLU A 582 7.17 31.74 -5.59
CA GLU A 582 6.26 31.02 -4.70
C GLU A 582 6.48 29.51 -4.74
N GLU A 583 6.28 28.87 -3.58
CA GLU A 583 6.17 27.42 -3.44
C GLU A 583 5.04 27.07 -2.49
N ILE A 584 4.45 25.89 -2.69
CA ILE A 584 3.44 25.31 -1.82
C ILE A 584 4.04 24.10 -1.12
N LYS A 585 3.94 24.06 0.21
CA LYS A 585 4.53 23.00 1.04
C LYS A 585 3.46 22.01 1.47
N SER A 586 3.71 20.73 1.20
CA SER A 586 3.06 19.59 1.85
C SER A 586 4.05 18.95 2.82
N HIS A 587 3.57 18.12 3.76
CA HIS A 587 4.35 17.56 4.87
C HIS A 587 5.77 17.10 4.48
N ASN A 588 5.93 16.47 3.32
CA ASN A 588 7.20 15.92 2.83
C ASN A 588 7.74 16.54 1.53
N HIS A 589 7.01 17.46 0.89
CA HIS A 589 7.31 17.93 -0.46
C HIS A 589 7.05 19.43 -0.62
N SER A 590 7.90 20.10 -1.39
CA SER A 590 7.64 21.47 -1.87
C SER A 590 7.35 21.40 -3.36
N PHE A 591 6.25 22.01 -3.80
CA PHE A 591 5.90 22.12 -5.21
C PHE A 591 6.03 23.55 -5.70
N ARG A 592 6.49 23.68 -6.95
CA ARG A 592 6.71 24.92 -7.69
C ARG A 592 6.02 24.81 -9.05
N ILE A 593 5.57 25.93 -9.59
CA ILE A 593 5.03 25.97 -10.95
C ILE A 593 6.08 25.42 -11.92
N GLY A 594 5.69 24.48 -12.77
CA GLY A 594 6.57 23.79 -13.71
C GLY A 594 7.16 22.48 -13.21
N ASP A 595 6.95 22.10 -11.95
CA ASP A 595 7.46 20.83 -11.41
C ASP A 595 6.85 19.62 -12.08
N LYS A 596 7.70 18.62 -12.32
CA LYS A 596 7.28 17.28 -12.73
C LYS A 596 6.79 16.52 -11.49
N VAL A 597 5.52 16.11 -11.48
CA VAL A 597 4.88 15.42 -10.34
C VAL A 597 4.30 14.07 -10.73
N LEU A 598 4.14 13.18 -9.75
CA LEU A 598 3.55 11.84 -9.87
C LEU A 598 2.36 11.73 -8.91
N GLN A 599 1.23 11.24 -9.41
CA GLN A 599 0.07 10.88 -8.61
C GLN A 599 0.34 9.56 -7.85
N LEU A 600 0.13 9.54 -6.52
CA LEU A 600 0.41 8.41 -5.65
C LEU A 600 -0.80 7.52 -5.36
N VAL A 601 -2.01 8.05 -5.51
CA VAL A 601 -3.28 7.35 -5.21
C VAL A 601 -4.26 7.48 -6.38
N ASN A 602 -5.13 6.50 -6.57
CA ASN A 602 -6.19 6.59 -7.58
C ASN A 602 -7.25 7.60 -7.12
N ARG A 603 -7.65 8.51 -8.02
CA ARG A 603 -8.76 9.45 -7.83
C ARG A 603 -9.69 9.37 -9.02
N SER A 604 -10.55 8.36 -8.99
CA SER A 604 -11.51 8.07 -10.07
C SER A 604 -12.47 9.24 -10.31
N GLU A 605 -12.80 10.00 -9.28
CA GLU A 605 -13.64 11.20 -9.36
C GLU A 605 -13.01 12.34 -10.17
N LYS A 606 -11.68 12.33 -10.30
CA LYS A 606 -10.89 13.29 -11.09
C LYS A 606 -10.32 12.69 -12.37
N ASP A 607 -10.72 11.46 -12.71
CA ASP A 607 -10.20 10.67 -13.84
C ASP A 607 -8.66 10.59 -13.88
N ILE A 608 -8.06 10.39 -12.70
CA ILE A 608 -6.61 10.29 -12.56
C ILE A 608 -6.17 9.08 -11.75
N MET A 609 -5.09 8.43 -12.18
CA MET A 609 -4.64 7.17 -11.62
C MET A 609 -3.27 7.30 -10.96
N ASN A 610 -3.03 6.40 -10.00
CA ASN A 610 -1.71 6.21 -9.39
C ASN A 610 -0.69 5.89 -10.49
N GLY A 611 0.40 6.66 -10.51
CA GLY A 611 1.45 6.56 -11.50
C GLY A 611 1.35 7.60 -12.62
N ASP A 612 0.28 8.39 -12.71
CA ASP A 612 0.21 9.45 -13.73
C ASP A 612 1.20 10.58 -13.42
N ILE A 613 1.89 11.06 -14.46
CA ILE A 613 2.89 12.13 -14.38
C ILE A 613 2.24 13.38 -14.96
N GLY A 614 2.36 14.46 -14.23
CA GLY A 614 1.89 15.76 -14.65
C GLY A 614 2.92 16.84 -14.43
N LYS A 615 2.54 18.06 -14.81
CA LYS A 615 3.29 19.27 -14.59
C LYS A 615 2.47 20.23 -13.76
N VAL A 616 3.02 20.77 -12.68
CA VAL A 616 2.34 21.82 -11.91
C VAL A 616 2.12 23.03 -12.82
N TYR A 617 0.86 23.36 -13.09
CA TYR A 617 0.46 24.38 -14.06
C TYR A 617 0.38 25.76 -13.42
N ARG A 618 -0.31 25.88 -12.28
CA ARG A 618 -0.42 27.12 -11.50
C ARG A 618 -0.86 26.85 -10.06
N PHE A 619 -0.71 27.84 -9.20
CA PHE A 619 -1.32 27.85 -7.87
C PHE A 619 -2.71 28.46 -7.90
N GLU A 620 -3.61 27.89 -7.11
CA GLU A 620 -4.90 28.51 -6.80
C GLU A 620 -4.74 29.46 -5.62
N LYS A 621 -5.37 30.63 -5.70
CA LYS A 621 -5.32 31.63 -4.65
C LYS A 621 -6.70 32.16 -4.30
N SER A 622 -6.92 32.41 -3.01
CA SER A 622 -8.06 33.16 -2.48
C SER A 622 -7.51 34.25 -1.56
N ASP A 623 -7.94 35.50 -1.74
CA ASP A 623 -7.47 36.67 -0.96
C ASP A 623 -5.93 36.84 -0.92
N GLY A 624 -5.23 36.35 -1.94
CA GLY A 624 -3.77 36.41 -2.05
C GLY A 624 -3.03 35.23 -1.40
N GLU A 625 -3.72 34.36 -0.67
CA GLU A 625 -3.14 33.14 -0.08
C GLU A 625 -3.32 31.93 -1.00
N ILE A 626 -2.31 31.05 -1.04
CA ILE A 626 -2.34 29.82 -1.84
C ILE A 626 -3.29 28.81 -1.18
N THR A 627 -4.35 28.44 -1.89
CA THR A 627 -5.37 27.48 -1.42
C THR A 627 -5.23 26.09 -2.05
N GLY A 628 -4.34 25.93 -3.03
CA GLY A 628 -4.15 24.69 -3.75
C GLY A 628 -3.28 24.87 -5.00
N LEU A 629 -3.26 23.84 -5.84
CA LEU A 629 -2.56 23.86 -7.13
C LEU A 629 -3.35 23.14 -8.22
N GLU A 630 -3.08 23.51 -9.46
CA GLU A 630 -3.56 22.78 -10.65
C GLU A 630 -2.38 22.06 -11.29
N VAL A 631 -2.55 20.77 -11.60
CA VAL A 631 -1.57 19.98 -12.34
C VAL A 631 -2.12 19.68 -13.72
N GLU A 632 -1.34 19.95 -14.75
CA GLU A 632 -1.60 19.53 -16.12
C GLU A 632 -1.08 18.09 -16.29
N PHE A 633 -2.02 17.16 -16.42
CA PHE A 633 -1.75 15.79 -16.82
C PHE A 633 -2.12 15.59 -18.29
N ASP A 634 -1.71 14.45 -18.78
CA ASP A 634 -2.04 13.93 -20.10
C ASP A 634 -3.56 13.79 -20.36
N SER A 635 -4.37 13.63 -19.30
CA SER A 635 -5.83 13.57 -19.35
C SER A 635 -6.51 14.95 -19.24
N GLY A 636 -5.75 15.99 -18.87
CA GLY A 636 -6.26 17.33 -18.65
C GLY A 636 -5.75 17.96 -17.36
N ILE A 637 -6.31 19.13 -17.02
CA ILE A 637 -5.94 19.88 -15.82
C ILE A 637 -6.77 19.39 -14.62
N VAL A 638 -6.09 19.00 -13.56
CA VAL A 638 -6.69 18.50 -12.31
C VAL A 638 -6.37 19.45 -11.16
N LYS A 639 -7.39 19.78 -10.36
CA LYS A 639 -7.28 20.69 -9.20
C LYS A 639 -7.03 19.90 -7.91
N TYR A 640 -6.10 20.39 -7.10
CA TYR A 640 -5.75 19.84 -5.79
C TYR A 640 -5.86 20.91 -4.71
N LYS A 641 -6.60 20.60 -3.65
CA LYS A 641 -6.62 21.39 -2.41
C LYS A 641 -5.39 21.06 -1.55
N LEU A 642 -5.10 21.90 -0.56
CA LEU A 642 -3.98 21.71 0.38
C LEU A 642 -3.95 20.31 1.03
N GLU A 643 -5.12 19.80 1.43
CA GLU A 643 -5.27 18.48 2.07
C GLU A 643 -4.99 17.30 1.11
N GLU A 644 -5.03 17.55 -0.20
CA GLU A 644 -4.86 16.54 -1.23
C GLU A 644 -3.43 16.50 -1.77
N LEU A 645 -2.54 17.38 -1.30
CA LEU A 645 -1.18 17.49 -1.82
C LEU A 645 -0.28 16.30 -1.44
N ASP A 646 -0.61 15.58 -0.38
CA ASP A 646 0.10 14.35 0.00
C ASP A 646 -0.15 13.19 -0.99
N ASP A 647 -1.09 13.36 -1.91
CA ASP A 647 -1.30 12.45 -3.05
C ASP A 647 -0.32 12.67 -4.20
N LEU A 648 0.49 13.73 -4.13
CA LEU A 648 1.49 14.09 -5.13
C LEU A 648 2.90 13.94 -4.56
N THR A 649 3.85 13.61 -5.43
CA THR A 649 5.29 13.70 -5.15
C THR A 649 6.01 14.25 -6.39
N LEU A 650 7.21 14.79 -6.20
CA LEU A 650 8.11 15.08 -7.33
C LEU A 650 8.46 13.80 -8.10
N ALA A 651 8.68 13.94 -9.41
CA ALA A 651 8.79 12.82 -10.35
C ALA A 651 9.93 12.97 -11.38
N TYR A 652 10.89 13.86 -11.16
CA TYR A 652 12.12 13.91 -11.96
C TYR A 652 12.88 12.57 -11.89
N ALA A 653 12.86 11.95 -10.72
CA ALA A 653 13.23 10.57 -10.47
C ALA A 653 12.03 9.78 -9.93
N ILE A 654 11.85 8.56 -10.44
CA ILE A 654 10.83 7.62 -9.96
C ILE A 654 11.43 6.22 -9.83
N THR A 655 10.70 5.31 -9.19
CA THR A 655 11.10 3.91 -9.14
C THR A 655 10.92 3.22 -10.49
N ILE A 656 11.74 2.19 -10.76
CA ILE A 656 11.59 1.35 -11.95
C ILE A 656 10.19 0.69 -11.99
N HIS A 657 9.65 0.28 -10.84
CA HIS A 657 8.28 -0.23 -10.72
C HIS A 657 7.23 0.81 -11.17
N LYS A 658 7.35 2.07 -10.73
CA LYS A 658 6.44 3.14 -11.14
C LYS A 658 6.59 3.55 -12.61
N ALA A 659 7.68 3.15 -13.26
CA ALA A 659 7.90 3.37 -14.69
C ALA A 659 7.35 2.23 -15.57
N GLN A 660 6.86 1.12 -15.00
CA GLN A 660 6.27 0.02 -15.78
C GLN A 660 5.07 0.51 -16.61
N GLY A 661 4.94 0.00 -17.84
CA GLY A 661 3.97 0.48 -18.82
C GLY A 661 4.26 1.86 -19.44
N SER A 662 5.31 2.58 -18.99
CA SER A 662 5.76 3.84 -19.58
C SER A 662 7.02 3.65 -20.43
N GLU A 663 7.25 4.54 -21.38
CA GLU A 663 8.53 4.68 -22.11
C GLU A 663 8.90 6.15 -22.18
N PHE A 664 10.20 6.45 -22.15
CA PHE A 664 10.74 7.80 -22.18
C PHE A 664 11.81 7.92 -23.27
N ASP A 665 11.89 9.06 -23.93
CA ASP A 665 12.90 9.30 -24.97
C ASP A 665 14.32 9.17 -24.41
N LEU A 666 14.58 9.69 -23.20
CA LEU A 666 15.83 9.51 -22.46
C LEU A 666 15.57 8.90 -21.08
N VAL A 667 16.23 7.78 -20.79
CA VAL A 667 16.32 7.20 -19.45
C VAL A 667 17.72 7.39 -18.87
N VAL A 668 17.80 7.90 -17.65
CA VAL A 668 19.02 7.97 -16.86
C VAL A 668 18.94 6.99 -15.69
N MET A 669 19.87 6.04 -15.61
CA MET A 669 19.82 4.95 -14.63
C MET A 669 21.13 4.88 -13.82
N PRO A 670 21.17 5.44 -12.60
CA PRO A 670 22.32 5.27 -11.72
C PRO A 670 22.43 3.84 -11.19
N ILE A 671 23.65 3.33 -11.07
CA ILE A 671 24.02 2.02 -10.52
C ILE A 671 25.09 2.22 -9.46
N THR A 672 24.72 2.02 -8.20
CA THR A 672 25.59 2.30 -7.05
C THR A 672 25.57 1.15 -6.04
N SER A 673 26.59 1.11 -5.18
CA SER A 673 26.65 0.16 -4.06
C SER A 673 25.43 0.23 -3.13
N GLN A 674 24.83 1.42 -2.99
CA GLN A 674 23.63 1.64 -2.18
C GLN A 674 22.46 0.77 -2.65
N TYR A 675 22.40 0.42 -3.94
CA TYR A 675 21.30 -0.36 -4.52
C TYR A 675 21.53 -1.87 -4.48
N TYR A 676 22.65 -2.35 -3.93
CA TYR A 676 23.12 -3.74 -3.98
C TYR A 676 22.02 -4.79 -3.72
N ILE A 677 21.14 -4.55 -2.74
CA ILE A 677 20.09 -5.50 -2.36
C ILE A 677 19.05 -5.64 -3.49
N MET A 678 18.70 -4.53 -4.13
CA MET A 678 17.65 -4.46 -5.15
C MET A 678 18.15 -4.75 -6.56
N LEU A 679 19.45 -4.54 -6.84
CA LEU A 679 20.05 -4.82 -8.15
C LEU A 679 19.92 -6.30 -8.49
N ARG A 680 18.99 -6.60 -9.40
CA ARG A 680 18.75 -7.91 -9.99
C ARG A 680 18.47 -7.80 -11.48
N LYS A 681 18.59 -8.92 -12.18
CA LYS A 681 18.46 -9.00 -13.64
C LYS A 681 17.15 -8.41 -14.15
N LYS A 682 16.00 -8.85 -13.63
CA LYS A 682 14.67 -8.32 -14.03
C LYS A 682 14.50 -6.83 -13.78
N LEU A 683 15.02 -6.30 -12.68
CA LEU A 683 14.97 -4.86 -12.36
C LEU A 683 15.77 -4.05 -13.38
N ILE A 684 17.01 -4.46 -13.66
CA ILE A 684 17.90 -3.79 -14.62
C ILE A 684 17.32 -3.88 -16.02
N TYR A 685 16.89 -5.07 -16.44
CA TYR A 685 16.22 -5.30 -17.72
C TYR A 685 15.03 -4.36 -17.88
N THR A 686 14.12 -4.35 -16.90
CA THR A 686 12.92 -3.50 -16.93
C THR A 686 13.31 -2.03 -17.08
N GLY A 687 14.30 -1.54 -16.32
CA GLY A 687 14.81 -0.17 -16.41
C GLY A 687 15.35 0.18 -17.80
N ILE A 688 16.14 -0.71 -18.41
CA ILE A 688 16.68 -0.55 -19.78
C ILE A 688 15.54 -0.46 -20.79
N THR A 689 14.54 -1.34 -20.69
CA THR A 689 13.41 -1.38 -21.65
C THR A 689 12.50 -0.15 -21.60
N ARG A 690 12.63 0.72 -20.58
CA ARG A 690 11.88 1.99 -20.53
C ARG A 690 12.46 3.06 -21.48
N ALA A 691 13.69 2.86 -21.98
CA ALA A 691 14.35 3.81 -22.88
C ALA A 691 13.86 3.64 -24.32
N LYS A 692 13.32 4.72 -24.90
CA LYS A 692 12.85 4.73 -26.27
C LYS A 692 13.93 5.15 -27.27
N LYS A 693 14.72 6.19 -26.99
CA LYS A 693 15.76 6.68 -27.91
C LYS A 693 17.16 6.68 -27.31
N TYR A 694 17.28 7.03 -26.03
CA TYR A 694 18.57 7.18 -25.38
C TYR A 694 18.57 6.55 -23.99
N LEU A 695 19.64 5.83 -23.67
CA LEU A 695 19.91 5.29 -22.33
C LEU A 695 21.25 5.79 -21.82
N VAL A 696 21.27 6.37 -20.62
CA VAL A 696 22.50 6.75 -19.94
C VAL A 696 22.56 6.06 -18.58
N MET A 697 23.51 5.14 -18.43
CA MET A 697 23.80 4.50 -17.15
C MET A 697 24.98 5.19 -16.48
N LEU A 698 24.92 5.36 -15.17
CA LEU A 698 25.91 6.09 -14.38
C LEU A 698 26.36 5.25 -13.20
N GLY A 699 27.66 5.15 -12.93
CA GLY A 699 28.16 4.57 -11.68
C GLY A 699 29.08 3.37 -11.87
N SER A 700 28.83 2.28 -11.15
CA SER A 700 29.78 1.17 -11.08
C SER A 700 29.41 -0.03 -11.95
N VAL A 701 30.30 -0.37 -12.89
CA VAL A 701 30.18 -1.56 -13.74
C VAL A 701 30.15 -2.84 -12.92
N ASN A 702 30.89 -2.90 -11.81
CA ASN A 702 30.95 -4.09 -10.96
C ASN A 702 29.59 -4.42 -10.33
N TYR A 703 28.89 -3.41 -9.81
CA TYR A 703 27.55 -3.59 -9.24
C TYR A 703 26.51 -3.90 -10.32
N LEU A 704 26.68 -3.35 -11.53
CA LEU A 704 25.84 -3.73 -12.67
C LEU A 704 26.02 -5.21 -13.04
N ALA A 705 27.26 -5.65 -13.26
CA ALA A 705 27.58 -7.04 -13.62
C ALA A 705 27.11 -8.03 -12.55
N MET A 706 27.27 -7.66 -11.28
CA MET A 706 26.75 -8.43 -10.15
C MET A 706 25.22 -8.51 -10.16
N GLY A 707 24.52 -7.40 -10.42
CA GLY A 707 23.05 -7.40 -10.51
C GLY A 707 22.52 -8.26 -11.65
N ILE A 708 23.24 -8.31 -12.78
CA ILE A 708 22.88 -9.12 -13.95
C ILE A 708 23.07 -10.62 -13.71
N THR A 709 24.14 -11.00 -12.99
CA THR A 709 24.46 -12.40 -12.69
C THR A 709 23.72 -12.93 -11.46
N LYS A 710 23.16 -12.05 -10.62
CA LYS A 710 22.34 -12.43 -9.48
C LYS A 710 21.03 -13.05 -9.96
N MET A 711 20.80 -14.31 -9.58
CA MET A 711 19.52 -14.97 -9.84
C MET A 711 18.38 -14.19 -9.16
N ASP A 712 17.29 -14.01 -9.89
CA ASP A 712 16.04 -13.53 -9.31
C ASP A 712 15.48 -14.61 -8.39
N ASP A 713 14.98 -14.21 -7.22
CA ASP A 713 14.37 -15.15 -6.29
C ASP A 713 13.09 -15.67 -6.95
N GLN A 714 13.00 -16.99 -7.14
CA GLN A 714 11.81 -17.59 -7.72
C GLN A 714 10.66 -17.48 -6.72
N ARG A 715 9.57 -16.82 -7.14
CA ARG A 715 8.35 -16.74 -6.34
C ARG A 715 7.85 -18.14 -6.05
N GLN A 716 7.49 -18.37 -4.79
CA GLN A 716 6.90 -19.63 -4.35
C GLN A 716 5.39 -19.60 -4.67
N THR A 717 5.00 -20.34 -5.71
CA THR A 717 3.62 -20.46 -6.20
C THR A 717 3.22 -21.91 -6.37
N LYS A 718 1.92 -22.20 -6.27
CA LYS A 718 1.34 -23.51 -6.58
C LYS A 718 0.48 -23.48 -7.83
N LEU A 719 0.35 -22.32 -8.49
CA LEU A 719 -0.48 -22.15 -9.67
C LEU A 719 -0.11 -23.14 -10.79
N LYS A 720 1.18 -23.33 -11.08
CA LYS A 720 1.63 -24.32 -12.07
C LYS A 720 1.13 -25.73 -11.71
N GLU A 721 1.38 -26.18 -10.48
CA GLU A 721 0.96 -27.50 -10.00
C GLU A 721 -0.56 -27.66 -10.11
N ARG A 722 -1.34 -26.64 -9.71
CA ARG A 722 -2.81 -26.64 -9.83
C ARG A 722 -3.29 -26.65 -11.28
N LEU A 723 -2.51 -26.11 -12.21
CA LEU A 723 -2.80 -26.19 -13.63
C LEU A 723 -2.47 -27.57 -14.22
N GLU A 724 -1.48 -28.27 -13.69
CA GLU A 724 -1.13 -29.65 -14.09
C GLU A 724 -2.03 -30.72 -13.46
N GLU A 725 -2.64 -30.44 -12.30
CA GLU A 725 -3.57 -31.37 -11.67
C GLU A 725 -4.85 -31.56 -12.54
N ASP A 726 -4.94 -32.70 -13.22
CA ASP A 726 -6.17 -33.22 -13.83
C ASP A 726 -7.10 -33.78 -12.73
N LYS A 727 -7.56 -32.94 -11.80
CA LYS A 727 -8.65 -33.34 -10.92
C LYS A 727 -9.95 -33.26 -11.70
N LYS A 728 -10.59 -34.42 -11.91
CA LYS A 728 -12.01 -34.50 -12.30
C LYS A 728 -12.80 -33.64 -11.34
N ILE A 729 -13.29 -32.50 -11.82
CA ILE A 729 -14.08 -31.54 -11.06
C ILE A 729 -15.32 -32.27 -10.55
N THR A 730 -15.55 -32.23 -9.24
CA THR A 730 -16.78 -32.74 -8.64
C THR A 730 -17.70 -31.57 -8.29
N PRO A 731 -19.03 -31.76 -8.23
CA PRO A 731 -19.95 -30.70 -7.80
C PRO A 731 -19.66 -30.12 -6.40
N PHE A 732 -18.86 -30.82 -5.58
CA PHE A 732 -18.42 -30.35 -4.26
C PHE A 732 -17.33 -29.27 -4.31
N ASP A 733 -16.64 -29.12 -5.44
CA ASP A 733 -15.63 -28.06 -5.61
C ASP A 733 -16.26 -26.66 -5.81
N PHE A 734 -17.59 -26.60 -5.97
CA PHE A 734 -18.39 -25.38 -6.16
C PHE A 734 -19.36 -25.08 -5.00
N MET A 735 -19.31 -25.86 -3.92
CA MET A 735 -20.03 -25.60 -2.67
C MET A 735 -19.07 -25.03 -1.63
#